data_AF-A0A3M7EXU2-F1
#
_entry.id   AF-A0A3M7EXU2-F1
#
_cell.length_a   1.000
_cell.length_b   1.000
_cell.length_c   1.000
_cell.angle_alpha   90.00
_cell.angle_beta   90.00
_cell.angle_gamma   90.00
#
_symmetry.space_group_name_H-M   'P 1'
#
loop_
_entity.id
_entity.type
_entity.pdbx_description
1 polymer ?
#
loop_
_entity_poly.entity_id
_entity_poly.type
_entity_poly.pdbx_seq_one_letter_code
_entity_poly.pdbx_strand_id
1 'polypeptide(L)'
;MPGPPSNLTSKALARFHEELGEDSIFQDISSPEEVLSAAKALEPLQRSASGSPGSLFRLESILGNINDFAAIFALGSGAEPRVTGAVWGSLKILLMLASTTNDTLGEVLNMLDEMSLTLPRFRSYEESLPMTPALERALTDVYAEITCFCARAVRFLRSAPHRFLVRAGWSQFDGDFRKTVKRLRTLSQRVDQEANTIRLKAETGRHVELVEAMESLGKLPESTEIETFHYVPYNRCKPFFGREAELASMDEELSSAPKHGSRCVLLHGLGGMGKSRLALEYIGQHRNDYGAIIWIPADNGVKVQQACAEVARQLQLVAIDESDALQAQRKVSSWLSSLEKRWLLVLDNVDDSQVLEAAPPLGSLGSLIVTSRDPTIAFGATSSKIQLQPFDQSRGTEAILNLLGKASASDTERSFARGINEALGGLPLAITQISGFIAQQKLSMSVFVPLYERNAARINRRSVSGHQDEHILSTVWAIAIQTMASEPRHFQSLLAFFDPDKIQESILIEGIPYLQTDRLNFILDEIDFMDAKEPLLKRSLLQRDETDSSLSMHRLVQFAILESLSPQERTAILDNAVTILSHGFENSWNVVTTHQFKNWKHFDQRIAHVQALINRSRQFNIVFGDPTAFSELIFRCAWFFYEKELYALADSFIERGLEVLGPDHELSYASACTLRGLVQLDTLDAEKALCSFLKGLAVRERLLPAHDAFIASSLNAISLAYTELGKLAEAQETGNRAIQIRRETQSDRIGNSYSNMASTLLRMGKHEEAEAMLAQCPSLKDFTDETFLSSGNPRFAGDMILLGRIRVQQGRSDDAIRLISKALAFRQRTHGNHLKTCDTMQLLAQVLQLHTNYRSAITLWDQSESIAANLLAAVAYQIRARYRLAHCYKLVGEKDVSRVWKEKADAANIDYMSVRGRPAATPVALEEAYDDEVAWMLW
;
A
#
# COMPACT_ATOMS: atom_id res chain seq x y z
N MET A 1 22.83 4.29 56.43
CA MET A 1 23.78 3.16 56.35
C MET A 1 24.28 3.10 54.91
N PRO A 2 25.59 3.05 54.65
CA PRO A 2 26.07 2.76 53.30
C PRO A 2 25.56 1.37 52.90
N GLY A 3 25.03 1.24 51.68
CA GLY A 3 24.48 -0.02 51.16
C GLY A 3 25.53 -1.13 51.12
N PRO A 4 25.11 -2.40 50.95
CA PRO A 4 26.05 -3.51 50.83
C PRO A 4 27.01 -3.24 49.66
N PRO A 5 28.31 -3.56 49.79
CA PRO A 5 29.28 -3.34 48.73
C PRO A 5 28.81 -4.07 47.47
N SER A 6 28.94 -3.42 46.31
CA SER A 6 28.55 -4.02 45.02
C SER A 6 29.25 -5.38 44.86
N ASN A 7 28.50 -6.41 44.46
CA ASN A 7 29.03 -7.76 44.22
C ASN A 7 30.07 -7.81 43.06
N LEU A 8 30.15 -6.71 42.28
CA LEU A 8 31.13 -6.49 41.23
C LEU A 8 32.55 -6.29 41.79
N THR A 9 32.69 -5.40 42.78
CA THR A 9 34.00 -5.01 43.33
C THR A 9 34.71 -6.17 44.02
N SER A 10 33.97 -6.98 44.80
CA SER A 10 34.53 -8.13 45.53
C SER A 10 35.09 -9.23 44.61
N LYS A 11 34.46 -9.47 43.45
CA LYS A 11 34.92 -10.46 42.46
C LYS A 11 36.13 -9.98 41.66
N ALA A 12 36.19 -8.69 41.33
CA ALA A 12 37.37 -8.11 40.68
C ALA A 12 38.59 -8.12 41.62
N LEU A 13 38.38 -7.88 42.92
CA LEU A 13 39.40 -7.98 43.97
C LEU A 13 39.98 -9.39 44.14
N ALA A 14 39.15 -10.44 44.07
CA ALA A 14 39.61 -11.82 44.19
C ALA A 14 40.64 -12.20 43.10
N ARG A 15 40.37 -11.81 41.83
CA ARG A 15 41.32 -11.99 40.72
C ARG A 15 42.59 -11.16 40.86
N PHE A 16 42.47 -9.95 41.40
CA PHE A 16 43.60 -9.07 41.65
C PHE A 16 44.57 -9.64 42.71
N HIS A 17 44.03 -10.21 43.79
CA HIS A 17 44.83 -10.87 44.82
C HIS A 17 45.51 -12.14 44.32
N GLU A 18 44.84 -12.91 43.45
CA GLU A 18 45.39 -14.13 42.84
C GLU A 18 46.64 -13.84 41.98
N GLU A 19 46.72 -12.66 41.34
CA GLU A 19 47.88 -12.28 40.53
C GLU A 19 49.07 -11.67 41.30
N LEU A 20 48.83 -11.02 42.45
CA LEU A 20 49.84 -10.20 43.13
C LEU A 20 50.66 -10.90 44.23
N GLY A 21 50.10 -11.92 44.89
CA GLY A 21 50.74 -12.57 46.05
C GLY A 21 50.97 -11.63 47.25
N GLU A 22 51.42 -12.19 48.40
CA GLU A 22 51.71 -11.43 49.62
C GLU A 22 53.06 -10.70 49.54
N ASP A 23 53.11 -9.51 48.92
CA ASP A 23 54.32 -8.66 48.87
C ASP A 23 54.05 -7.22 49.31
N SER A 24 54.85 -6.71 50.26
CA SER A 24 54.55 -5.57 51.13
C SER A 24 55.14 -4.21 50.74
N ILE A 25 55.37 -3.93 49.45
CA ILE A 25 56.04 -2.68 49.02
C ILE A 25 55.06 -1.55 48.59
N PHE A 26 53.74 -1.78 48.53
CA PHE A 26 52.77 -0.82 48.00
C PHE A 26 52.22 0.23 49.00
N GLN A 27 52.86 0.43 50.16
CA GLN A 27 52.25 1.19 51.26
C GLN A 27 52.45 2.72 51.24
N ASP A 28 53.33 3.26 50.39
CA ASP A 28 53.75 4.66 50.56
C ASP A 28 53.08 5.68 49.65
N ILE A 29 52.09 5.30 48.83
CA ILE A 29 51.42 6.24 47.91
C ILE A 29 49.94 5.96 47.89
N SER A 30 49.11 6.96 48.18
CA SER A 30 47.67 6.77 48.37
C SER A 30 46.80 7.78 47.64
N SER A 31 47.39 8.79 46.98
CA SER A 31 46.63 9.85 46.31
C SER A 31 47.10 10.17 44.88
N PRO A 32 46.20 10.64 44.00
CA PRO A 32 46.56 11.15 42.67
C PRO A 32 47.51 12.35 42.74
N GLU A 33 47.45 13.13 43.82
CA GLU A 33 48.29 14.32 44.06
C GLU A 33 49.77 13.95 44.25
N GLU A 34 50.06 12.79 44.86
CA GLU A 34 51.42 12.25 45.01
C GLU A 34 51.99 11.71 43.69
N VAL A 35 51.13 11.23 42.80
CA VAL A 35 51.49 10.83 41.43
C VAL A 35 51.78 12.06 40.57
N LEU A 36 50.95 13.10 40.70
CA LEU A 36 51.10 14.37 39.99
C LEU A 36 52.36 15.12 40.43
N SER A 37 52.64 15.14 41.74
CA SER A 37 53.87 15.72 42.32
C SER A 37 55.13 15.02 41.80
N ALA A 38 55.09 13.68 41.72
CA ALA A 38 56.19 12.91 41.14
C ALA A 38 56.37 13.16 39.63
N ALA A 39 55.28 13.34 38.88
CA ALA A 39 55.35 13.71 37.46
C ALA A 39 55.94 15.12 37.26
N LYS A 40 55.59 16.09 38.11
CA LYS A 40 56.15 17.45 38.11
C LYS A 40 57.66 17.47 38.45
N ALA A 41 58.13 16.54 39.29
CA ALA A 41 59.56 16.40 39.60
C ALA A 41 60.41 15.86 38.42
N LEU A 42 59.78 15.28 37.38
CA LEU A 42 60.45 14.76 36.17
C LEU A 42 60.63 15.81 35.06
N GLU A 43 60.00 16.97 35.21
CA GLU A 43 59.99 18.08 34.25
C GLU A 43 61.37 18.73 33.94
N PRO A 44 62.40 18.72 34.83
CA PRO A 44 63.69 19.34 34.53
C PRO A 44 64.50 18.65 33.40
N LEU A 45 64.14 17.42 33.01
CA LEU A 45 64.87 16.63 32.00
C LEU A 45 64.35 16.80 30.55
N GLN A 46 63.24 17.51 30.33
CA GLN A 46 62.58 17.64 29.02
C GLN A 46 62.91 18.92 28.23
N ARG A 47 63.84 19.77 28.69
CA ARG A 47 64.25 20.98 27.95
C ARG A 47 65.22 20.66 26.80
N SER A 48 64.79 19.85 25.84
CA SER A 48 65.26 19.97 24.46
C SER A 48 64.27 19.30 23.49
N ALA A 49 63.80 20.10 22.52
CA ALA A 49 62.90 19.79 21.40
C ALA A 49 61.41 20.11 21.62
N SER A 50 61.02 21.30 21.12
CA SER A 50 59.67 21.81 20.77
C SER A 50 58.55 21.63 21.79
N GLY A 51 58.08 22.76 22.33
CA GLY A 51 57.13 22.85 23.44
C GLY A 51 55.79 22.14 23.24
N SER A 52 55.38 21.43 24.29
CA SER A 52 53.98 21.10 24.55
C SER A 52 53.73 21.25 26.05
N PRO A 53 53.06 22.32 26.49
CA PRO A 53 52.46 22.41 27.84
C PRO A 53 51.30 21.41 28.05
N GLY A 54 50.95 20.60 27.02
CA GLY A 54 49.73 19.80 27.00
C GLY A 54 49.79 18.46 27.75
N SER A 55 50.99 17.91 27.99
CA SER A 55 51.12 16.57 28.59
C SER A 55 50.72 16.52 30.07
N LEU A 56 51.04 17.57 30.84
CA LEU A 56 50.69 17.70 32.27
C LEU A 56 49.19 17.98 32.45
N PHE A 57 48.60 18.84 31.62
CA PHE A 57 47.16 19.13 31.64
C PHE A 57 46.33 17.89 31.23
N ARG A 58 46.78 17.12 30.23
CA ARG A 58 46.19 15.80 29.90
C ARG A 58 46.29 14.85 31.08
N LEU A 59 47.45 14.78 31.73
CA LEU A 59 47.64 13.91 32.91
C LEU A 59 46.71 14.30 34.07
N GLU A 60 46.52 15.60 34.35
CA GLU A 60 45.58 16.08 35.39
C GLU A 60 44.14 15.64 35.09
N SER A 61 43.70 15.75 33.83
CA SER A 61 42.36 15.29 33.40
C SER A 61 42.20 13.76 33.53
N ILE A 62 43.22 12.99 33.14
CA ILE A 62 43.26 11.53 33.26
C ILE A 62 43.16 11.10 34.72
N LEU A 63 43.95 11.73 35.60
CA LEU A 63 44.01 11.40 37.03
C LEU A 63 42.69 11.72 37.73
N GLY A 64 41.99 12.78 37.34
CA GLY A 64 40.64 13.09 37.85
C GLY A 64 39.64 11.96 37.59
N ASN A 65 39.57 11.47 36.35
CA ASN A 65 38.66 10.37 35.96
C ASN A 65 39.02 9.02 36.61
N ILE A 66 40.32 8.75 36.82
CA ILE A 66 40.79 7.53 37.51
C ILE A 66 40.56 7.61 39.02
N ASN A 67 40.49 8.82 39.60
CA ASN A 67 40.28 9.00 41.04
C ASN A 67 38.93 8.50 41.52
N ASP A 68 37.89 8.76 40.75
CA ASP A 68 36.55 8.23 41.02
C ASP A 68 36.51 6.69 40.96
N PHE A 69 37.25 6.08 40.02
CA PHE A 69 37.41 4.63 39.92
C PHE A 69 38.17 4.05 41.13
N ALA A 70 39.28 4.66 41.53
CA ALA A 70 40.07 4.23 42.68
C ALA A 70 39.27 4.34 43.99
N ALA A 71 38.42 5.36 44.14
CA ALA A 71 37.53 5.53 45.29
C ALA A 71 36.45 4.44 45.38
N ILE A 72 35.85 4.05 44.25
CA ILE A 72 34.87 2.95 44.18
C ILE A 72 35.55 1.61 44.48
N PHE A 73 36.74 1.38 43.93
CA PHE A 73 37.51 0.17 44.17
C PHE A 73 37.95 0.04 45.64
N ALA A 74 38.27 1.16 46.30
CA ALA A 74 38.51 1.22 47.74
C ALA A 74 37.24 0.96 48.56
N LEU A 75 36.11 1.56 48.23
CA LEU A 75 34.85 1.31 48.94
C LEU A 75 34.41 -0.15 48.83
N GLY A 76 34.61 -0.77 47.66
CA GLY A 76 34.32 -2.16 47.39
C GLY A 76 35.27 -3.19 48.02
N SER A 77 36.48 -2.77 48.41
CA SER A 77 37.46 -3.59 49.15
C SER A 77 37.36 -3.46 50.68
N GLY A 78 36.34 -2.77 51.20
CA GLY A 78 36.23 -2.49 52.63
C GLY A 78 37.13 -1.33 53.09
N ALA A 79 37.47 -0.42 52.18
CA ALA A 79 38.34 0.74 52.40
C ALA A 79 39.77 0.38 52.77
N GLU A 80 40.30 -0.75 52.28
CA GLU A 80 41.70 -1.12 52.50
C GLU A 80 42.65 -0.16 51.75
N PRO A 81 43.49 0.63 52.44
CA PRO A 81 44.36 1.63 51.81
C PRO A 81 45.36 1.03 50.81
N ARG A 82 45.69 -0.26 50.99
CA ARG A 82 46.63 -1.05 50.18
C ARG A 82 46.21 -1.18 48.72
N VAL A 83 44.90 -1.18 48.47
CA VAL A 83 44.35 -1.41 47.13
C VAL A 83 44.41 -0.14 46.28
N THR A 84 44.03 1.00 46.85
CA THR A 84 44.24 2.34 46.25
C THR A 84 45.71 2.62 46.01
N GLY A 85 46.59 2.24 46.94
CA GLY A 85 48.02 2.43 46.77
C GLY A 85 48.64 1.58 45.66
N ALA A 86 48.07 0.42 45.36
CA ALA A 86 48.48 -0.38 44.21
C ALA A 86 48.11 0.30 42.88
N VAL A 87 46.92 0.90 42.74
CA VAL A 87 46.49 1.61 41.52
C VAL A 87 47.36 2.85 41.28
N TRP A 88 47.50 3.71 42.30
CA TRP A 88 48.27 4.95 42.18
C TRP A 88 49.78 4.72 42.10
N GLY A 89 50.31 3.74 42.85
CA GLY A 89 51.70 3.33 42.79
C GLY A 89 52.09 2.77 41.41
N SER A 90 51.22 1.98 40.77
CA SER A 90 51.44 1.45 39.41
C SER A 90 51.51 2.58 38.38
N LEU A 91 50.59 3.54 38.47
CA LEU A 91 50.50 4.67 37.54
C LEU A 91 51.72 5.59 37.63
N LYS A 92 52.19 5.90 38.85
CA LYS A 92 53.42 6.69 39.06
C LYS A 92 54.65 6.01 38.47
N ILE A 93 54.80 4.71 38.66
CA ILE A 93 55.98 3.99 38.16
C ILE A 93 55.93 3.90 36.63
N LEU A 94 54.76 3.65 36.03
CA LEU A 94 54.56 3.71 34.58
C LEU A 94 54.99 5.08 34.00
N LEU A 95 54.61 6.18 34.65
CA LEU A 95 54.98 7.53 34.25
C LEU A 95 56.49 7.82 34.44
N MET A 96 57.10 7.37 35.54
CA MET A 96 58.54 7.50 35.80
C MET A 96 59.41 6.72 34.80
N LEU A 97 58.91 5.63 34.24
CA LEU A 97 59.63 4.84 33.24
C LEU A 97 59.41 5.41 31.83
N ALA A 98 58.20 5.84 31.53
CA ALA A 98 57.86 6.50 30.27
C ALA A 98 58.63 7.81 30.06
N SER A 99 59.02 8.51 31.13
CA SER A 99 59.82 9.74 31.06
C SER A 99 61.28 9.54 30.59
N THR A 100 61.73 8.30 30.35
CA THR A 100 63.08 8.00 29.86
C THR A 100 63.22 8.07 28.33
N THR A 101 62.10 8.17 27.60
CA THR A 101 62.04 8.34 26.14
C THR A 101 60.81 9.16 25.74
N ASN A 102 60.97 10.18 24.89
CA ASN A 102 59.86 11.09 24.53
C ASN A 102 58.72 10.39 23.78
N ASP A 103 59.02 9.43 22.89
CA ASP A 103 57.99 8.73 22.11
C ASP A 103 57.10 7.81 22.98
N THR A 104 57.66 7.19 24.02
CA THR A 104 56.94 6.30 24.93
C THR A 104 56.01 7.03 25.90
N LEU A 105 56.34 8.28 26.26
CA LEU A 105 55.46 9.08 27.13
C LEU A 105 54.18 9.49 26.42
N GLY A 106 54.28 9.87 25.14
CA GLY A 106 53.12 10.20 24.30
C GLY A 106 52.18 9.01 24.12
N GLU A 107 52.73 7.81 23.90
CA GLU A 107 51.95 6.57 23.86
C GLU A 107 51.26 6.32 25.20
N VAL A 108 51.98 6.35 26.32
CA VAL A 108 51.39 6.06 27.66
C VAL A 108 50.27 7.03 28.00
N LEU A 109 50.42 8.33 27.69
CA LEU A 109 49.38 9.33 27.92
C LEU A 109 48.15 9.13 27.02
N ASN A 110 48.32 8.85 25.73
CA ASN A 110 47.19 8.53 24.83
C ASN A 110 46.43 7.29 25.30
N MET A 111 47.15 6.34 25.89
CA MET A 111 46.58 5.08 26.34
C MET A 111 45.83 5.22 27.67
N LEU A 112 46.32 6.06 28.58
CA LEU A 112 45.60 6.43 29.79
C LEU A 112 44.38 7.31 29.51
N ASP A 113 44.42 8.16 28.47
CA ASP A 113 43.28 8.95 28.01
C ASP A 113 42.10 8.04 27.61
N GLU A 114 42.35 7.02 26.79
CA GLU A 114 41.32 6.04 26.37
C GLU A 114 40.68 5.29 27.55
N MET A 115 41.47 4.92 28.56
CA MET A 115 40.96 4.30 29.78
C MET A 115 40.16 5.30 30.63
N SER A 116 40.62 6.56 30.71
CA SER A 116 39.99 7.61 31.51
C SER A 116 38.64 8.08 30.94
N LEU A 117 38.47 8.07 29.61
CA LEU A 117 37.26 8.51 28.93
C LEU A 117 36.11 7.50 29.01
N THR A 118 36.40 6.22 29.23
CA THR A 118 35.39 5.15 29.24
C THR A 118 34.72 4.96 30.61
N LEU A 119 35.42 5.28 31.70
CA LEU A 119 34.97 5.05 33.08
C LEU A 119 33.77 5.92 33.53
N PRO A 120 33.74 7.25 33.27
CA PRO A 120 32.60 8.09 33.66
C PRO A 120 31.28 7.67 33.00
N ARG A 121 31.36 7.14 31.77
CA ARG A 121 30.22 6.65 31.02
C ARG A 121 29.60 5.40 31.66
N PHE A 122 30.42 4.45 32.13
CA PHE A 122 29.90 3.26 32.81
C PHE A 122 29.23 3.58 34.13
N ARG A 123 29.76 4.56 34.88
CA ARG A 123 29.12 5.09 36.08
C ARG A 123 27.70 5.62 35.78
N SER A 124 27.54 6.36 34.68
CA SER A 124 26.21 6.81 34.27
C SER A 124 25.25 5.65 34.01
N TYR A 125 25.73 4.51 33.53
CA TYR A 125 24.90 3.32 33.31
C TYR A 125 24.54 2.62 34.63
N GLU A 126 25.47 2.54 35.58
CA GLU A 126 25.21 1.98 36.92
C GLU A 126 24.16 2.78 37.70
N GLU A 127 24.15 4.11 37.53
CA GLU A 127 23.22 5.01 38.20
C GLU A 127 21.85 5.12 37.49
N SER A 128 21.81 4.98 36.15
CA SER A 128 20.60 5.24 35.35
C SER A 128 19.85 4.01 34.82
N LEU A 129 20.47 2.81 34.84
CA LEU A 129 19.88 1.59 34.28
C LEU A 129 19.63 0.52 35.35
N PRO A 130 18.57 -0.31 35.22
CA PRO A 130 18.38 -1.45 36.09
C PRO A 130 19.50 -2.49 35.89
N MET A 131 20.13 -2.91 36.99
CA MET A 131 21.30 -3.81 36.97
C MET A 131 20.89 -5.25 36.63
N THR A 132 21.04 -5.64 35.36
CA THR A 132 20.78 -7.01 34.90
C THR A 132 22.03 -7.91 35.05
N PRO A 133 21.89 -9.24 35.18
CA PRO A 133 23.04 -10.14 35.30
C PRO A 133 24.02 -10.06 34.12
N ALA A 134 23.54 -9.72 32.93
CA ALA A 134 24.37 -9.57 31.73
C ALA A 134 25.19 -8.27 31.77
N LEU A 135 24.56 -7.14 32.13
CA LEU A 135 25.22 -5.85 32.30
C LEU A 135 26.24 -5.89 33.46
N GLU A 136 25.86 -6.50 34.59
CA GLU A 136 26.74 -6.71 35.74
C GLU A 136 27.99 -7.49 35.33
N ARG A 137 27.84 -8.55 34.54
CA ARG A 137 28.96 -9.37 34.07
C ARG A 137 29.87 -8.59 33.12
N ALA A 138 29.30 -7.84 32.18
CA ALA A 138 30.07 -7.05 31.22
C ALA A 138 30.88 -5.93 31.91
N LEU A 139 30.28 -5.23 32.88
CA LEU A 139 30.97 -4.22 33.71
C LEU A 139 32.07 -4.86 34.56
N THR A 140 31.80 -6.02 35.17
CA THR A 140 32.80 -6.76 35.95
C THR A 140 34.00 -7.15 35.10
N ASP A 141 33.79 -7.61 33.86
CA ASP A 141 34.86 -8.02 32.95
C ASP A 141 35.77 -6.83 32.57
N VAL A 142 35.19 -5.64 32.34
CA VAL A 142 35.97 -4.41 32.08
C VAL A 142 36.81 -4.03 33.29
N TYR A 143 36.19 -3.95 34.48
CA TYR A 143 36.89 -3.59 35.71
C TYR A 143 37.98 -4.60 36.07
N ALA A 144 37.75 -5.90 35.86
CA ALA A 144 38.77 -6.92 36.07
C ALA A 144 39.95 -6.78 35.10
N GLU A 145 39.73 -6.52 33.82
CA GLU A 145 40.83 -6.36 32.85
C GLU A 145 41.68 -5.12 33.16
N ILE A 146 41.06 -4.00 33.57
CA ILE A 146 41.78 -2.79 34.03
C ILE A 146 42.65 -3.12 35.25
N THR A 147 42.10 -3.87 36.20
CA THR A 147 42.81 -4.20 37.45
C THR A 147 43.95 -5.20 37.21
N CYS A 148 43.73 -6.25 36.40
CA CYS A 148 44.76 -7.19 35.99
C CYS A 148 45.82 -6.54 35.09
N PHE A 149 45.47 -5.52 34.32
CA PHE A 149 46.45 -4.73 33.58
C PHE A 149 47.42 -4.02 34.54
N CYS A 150 46.90 -3.36 35.59
CA CYS A 150 47.73 -2.75 36.62
C CYS A 150 48.65 -3.78 37.31
N ALA A 151 48.13 -4.97 37.64
CA ALA A 151 48.94 -6.04 38.24
C ALA A 151 50.06 -6.55 37.31
N ARG A 152 49.76 -6.73 36.01
CA ARG A 152 50.77 -7.12 35.00
C ARG A 152 51.83 -6.06 34.79
N ALA A 153 51.45 -4.78 34.78
CA ALA A 153 52.38 -3.66 34.72
C ALA A 153 53.36 -3.72 35.90
N VAL A 154 52.86 -3.95 37.12
CA VAL A 154 53.70 -4.12 38.32
C VAL A 154 54.63 -5.32 38.21
N ARG A 155 54.13 -6.49 37.76
CA ARG A 155 54.91 -7.73 37.66
C ARG A 155 56.02 -7.64 36.62
N PHE A 156 55.75 -7.04 35.45
CA PHE A 156 56.75 -6.78 34.42
C PHE A 156 57.94 -5.99 34.99
N LEU A 157 57.65 -4.98 35.81
CA LEU A 157 58.67 -4.11 36.41
C LEU A 157 59.48 -4.79 37.50
N ARG A 158 58.89 -5.73 38.26
CA ARG A 158 59.62 -6.57 39.22
C ARG A 158 60.69 -7.45 38.55
N SER A 159 60.52 -7.82 37.29
CA SER A 159 61.43 -8.73 36.56
C SER A 159 62.67 -8.04 35.95
N ALA A 160 62.76 -6.71 35.99
CA ALA A 160 63.83 -5.94 35.34
C ALA A 160 64.42 -4.88 36.30
N PRO A 161 65.36 -5.24 37.20
CA PRO A 161 65.88 -4.34 38.24
C PRO A 161 66.86 -3.25 37.73
N HIS A 162 67.20 -3.22 36.44
CA HIS A 162 68.11 -2.23 35.86
C HIS A 162 67.52 -1.51 34.63
N ARG A 163 67.70 -0.19 34.56
CA ARG A 163 67.17 0.72 33.50
C ARG A 163 67.41 0.27 32.06
N PHE A 164 68.47 -0.51 31.81
CA PHE A 164 68.83 -0.98 30.46
C PHE A 164 68.00 -2.18 29.99
N LEU A 165 67.59 -3.08 30.90
CA LEU A 165 66.76 -4.26 30.60
C LEU A 165 65.30 -3.89 30.38
N VAL A 166 64.81 -2.83 31.04
CA VAL A 166 63.47 -2.28 30.83
C VAL A 166 63.28 -1.80 29.38
N ARG A 167 64.33 -1.24 28.75
CA ARG A 167 64.30 -0.78 27.36
C ARG A 167 64.18 -1.93 26.35
N ALA A 168 64.81 -3.08 26.63
CA ALA A 168 64.75 -4.27 25.79
C ALA A 168 63.44 -5.06 25.96
N GLY A 169 62.87 -5.09 27.17
CA GLY A 169 61.57 -5.70 27.46
C GLY A 169 60.36 -4.83 27.09
N TRP A 170 60.55 -3.52 26.85
CA TRP A 170 59.45 -2.58 26.56
C TRP A 170 58.66 -2.97 25.30
N SER A 171 59.31 -3.47 24.24
CA SER A 171 58.61 -3.90 23.03
C SER A 171 57.67 -5.09 23.26
N GLN A 172 58.04 -6.00 24.18
CA GLN A 172 57.20 -7.13 24.58
C GLN A 172 56.04 -6.67 25.46
N PHE A 173 56.30 -5.79 26.42
CA PHE A 173 55.25 -5.18 27.25
C PHE A 173 54.29 -4.33 26.43
N ASP A 174 54.78 -3.54 25.49
CA ASP A 174 54.01 -2.74 24.54
C ASP A 174 53.11 -3.63 23.65
N GLY A 175 53.62 -4.77 23.18
CA GLY A 175 52.81 -5.75 22.47
C GLY A 175 51.65 -6.32 23.30
N ASP A 176 51.90 -6.68 24.56
CA ASP A 176 50.86 -7.19 25.47
C ASP A 176 49.91 -6.08 25.95
N PHE A 177 50.41 -4.85 26.08
CA PHE A 177 49.65 -3.65 26.37
C PHE A 177 48.66 -3.36 25.24
N ARG A 178 49.10 -3.33 23.98
CA ARG A 178 48.24 -3.10 22.80
C ARG A 178 47.13 -4.16 22.71
N LYS A 179 47.42 -5.42 23.08
CA LYS A 179 46.41 -6.49 23.15
C LYS A 179 45.37 -6.21 24.25
N THR A 180 45.79 -5.75 25.42
CA THR A 180 44.87 -5.40 26.51
C THR A 180 44.01 -4.19 26.18
N VAL A 181 44.54 -3.15 25.54
CA VAL A 181 43.71 -2.03 25.04
C VAL A 181 42.68 -2.52 24.02
N LYS A 182 43.06 -3.40 23.10
CA LYS A 182 42.12 -4.00 22.14
C LYS A 182 41.02 -4.78 22.85
N ARG A 183 41.35 -5.55 23.90
CA ARG A 183 40.38 -6.27 24.74
C ARG A 183 39.45 -5.32 25.49
N LEU A 184 39.99 -4.26 26.11
CA LEU A 184 39.19 -3.25 26.81
C LEU A 184 38.20 -2.56 25.87
N ARG A 185 38.60 -2.24 24.62
CA ARG A 185 37.68 -1.71 23.61
C ARG A 185 36.55 -2.69 23.28
N THR A 186 36.85 -3.98 23.12
CA THR A 186 35.83 -5.01 22.88
C THR A 186 34.88 -5.20 24.08
N LEU A 187 35.42 -5.20 25.30
CA LEU A 187 34.61 -5.31 26.52
C LEU A 187 33.74 -4.06 26.74
N SER A 188 34.29 -2.87 26.45
CA SER A 188 33.55 -1.60 26.46
C SER A 188 32.37 -1.60 25.48
N GLN A 189 32.58 -2.08 24.25
CA GLN A 189 31.50 -2.25 23.26
C GLN A 189 30.41 -3.21 23.74
N ARG A 190 30.78 -4.27 24.45
CA ARG A 190 29.81 -5.22 25.03
C ARG A 190 28.97 -4.57 26.12
N VAL A 191 29.56 -3.75 26.99
CA VAL A 191 28.81 -2.97 27.99
C VAL A 191 27.82 -2.03 27.31
N ASP A 192 28.23 -1.33 26.24
CA ASP A 192 27.35 -0.45 25.48
C ASP A 192 26.20 -1.23 24.80
N GLN A 193 26.45 -2.44 24.30
CA GLN A 193 25.43 -3.31 23.71
C GLN A 193 24.37 -3.73 24.74
N GLU A 194 24.78 -4.13 25.94
CA GLU A 194 23.85 -4.52 27.01
C GLU A 194 23.03 -3.33 27.51
N ALA A 195 23.68 -2.16 27.69
CA ALA A 195 23.00 -0.92 28.06
C ALA A 195 21.94 -0.50 27.02
N ASN A 196 22.27 -0.59 25.73
CA ASN A 196 21.33 -0.33 24.65
C ASN A 196 20.19 -1.34 24.63
N THR A 197 20.46 -2.62 24.91
CA THR A 197 19.43 -3.67 24.96
C THR A 197 18.43 -3.43 26.09
N ILE A 198 18.89 -2.96 27.25
CA ILE A 198 18.02 -2.60 28.37
C ILE A 198 17.15 -1.38 28.04
N ARG A 199 17.73 -0.36 27.40
CA ARG A 199 16.97 0.82 26.93
C ARG A 199 15.92 0.45 25.90
N LEU A 200 16.31 -0.35 24.91
CA LEU A 200 15.40 -0.92 23.91
C LEU A 200 14.26 -1.66 24.61
N LYS A 201 14.54 -2.59 25.54
CA LYS A 201 13.49 -3.33 26.28
C LYS A 201 12.59 -2.41 27.11
N ALA A 202 13.12 -1.34 27.71
CA ALA A 202 12.33 -0.36 28.45
C ALA A 202 11.43 0.49 27.53
N GLU A 203 11.89 0.79 26.32
CA GLU A 203 11.08 1.44 25.26
C GLU A 203 10.05 0.46 24.66
N THR A 204 10.42 -0.80 24.43
CA THR A 204 9.54 -1.88 23.97
C THR A 204 8.40 -2.12 24.95
N GLY A 205 8.64 -1.99 26.26
CA GLY A 205 7.60 -2.14 27.29
C GLY A 205 6.66 -0.94 27.44
N ARG A 206 7.03 0.27 26.99
CA ARG A 206 6.17 1.47 27.09
C ARG A 206 5.23 1.66 25.91
N HIS A 207 5.59 1.12 24.75
CA HIS A 207 4.79 1.25 23.54
C HIS A 207 4.67 -0.10 22.83
N VAL A 208 4.14 -1.10 23.53
CA VAL A 208 3.84 -2.41 22.95
C VAL A 208 3.02 -2.25 21.66
N GLU A 209 2.06 -1.33 21.64
CA GLU A 209 1.25 -1.07 20.44
C GLU A 209 2.00 -0.37 19.32
N LEU A 210 3.02 0.45 19.62
CA LEU A 210 3.92 1.00 18.60
C LEU A 210 4.78 -0.12 18.00
N VAL A 211 5.27 -1.03 18.83
CA VAL A 211 6.05 -2.19 18.38
C VAL A 211 5.19 -3.09 17.52
N GLU A 212 3.98 -3.42 17.94
CA GLU A 212 3.02 -4.19 17.13
C GLU A 212 2.70 -3.49 15.80
N ALA A 213 2.47 -2.17 15.82
CA ALA A 213 2.26 -1.40 14.60
C ALA A 213 3.52 -1.44 13.70
N MET A 214 4.72 -1.25 14.26
CA MET A 214 6.00 -1.32 13.53
C MET A 214 6.33 -2.73 13.02
N GLU A 215 5.98 -3.78 13.75
CA GLU A 215 6.10 -5.18 13.31
C GLU A 215 5.13 -5.50 12.18
N SER A 216 3.90 -4.97 12.25
CA SER A 216 2.92 -5.10 11.15
C SER A 216 3.36 -4.34 9.90
N LEU A 217 4.05 -3.21 10.08
CA LEU A 217 4.64 -2.40 9.00
C LEU A 217 5.83 -3.07 8.30
N GLY A 218 6.58 -3.91 9.02
CA GLY A 218 7.79 -4.57 8.51
C GLY A 218 7.55 -5.90 7.80
N LYS A 219 6.36 -6.48 7.92
CA LYS A 219 6.00 -7.72 7.23
C LYS A 219 5.40 -7.40 5.85
N LEU A 220 6.26 -7.27 4.84
CA LEU A 220 5.94 -8.01 3.61
C LEU A 220 5.75 -9.45 4.08
N PRO A 221 4.59 -10.11 3.87
CA PRO A 221 4.51 -11.53 4.15
C PRO A 221 5.72 -12.17 3.47
N GLU A 222 6.55 -12.88 4.26
CA GLU A 222 7.61 -13.72 3.70
C GLU A 222 6.95 -14.44 2.54
N SER A 223 7.50 -14.26 1.35
CA SER A 223 6.99 -14.92 0.16
C SER A 223 6.87 -16.39 0.53
N THR A 224 5.64 -16.86 0.70
CA THR A 224 5.41 -18.29 0.79
C THR A 224 6.08 -18.85 -0.45
N GLU A 225 6.95 -19.85 -0.27
CA GLU A 225 7.58 -20.57 -1.37
C GLU A 225 6.48 -21.31 -2.13
N ILE A 226 5.68 -20.58 -2.89
CA ILE A 226 4.66 -21.11 -3.78
C ILE A 226 5.44 -21.62 -4.98
N GLU A 227 5.69 -22.92 -5.02
CA GLU A 227 6.47 -23.54 -6.10
C GLU A 227 5.87 -23.28 -7.49
N THR A 228 4.53 -23.21 -7.58
CA THR A 228 3.76 -22.86 -8.78
C THR A 228 2.41 -22.18 -8.44
N PHE A 229 2.00 -21.14 -9.19
CA PHE A 229 0.71 -20.44 -9.00
C PHE A 229 -0.01 -20.15 -10.31
N HIS A 230 -1.26 -20.61 -10.46
CA HIS A 230 -2.05 -20.39 -11.68
C HIS A 230 -3.39 -19.74 -11.36
N TYR A 231 -3.52 -18.45 -11.70
CA TYR A 231 -4.79 -17.74 -11.71
C TYR A 231 -5.28 -17.58 -13.16
N VAL A 232 -6.11 -18.53 -13.61
CA VAL A 232 -6.72 -18.50 -14.95
C VAL A 232 -8.21 -18.77 -14.77
N PRO A 233 -9.08 -17.74 -14.77
CA PRO A 233 -10.49 -17.88 -14.42
C PRO A 233 -11.33 -18.53 -15.54
N TYR A 234 -10.70 -18.92 -16.65
CA TYR A 234 -11.39 -19.50 -17.81
C TYR A 234 -10.86 -20.91 -18.11
N ASN A 235 -11.79 -21.82 -18.38
CA ASN A 235 -11.44 -23.17 -18.81
C ASN A 235 -11.05 -23.22 -20.29
N ARG A 236 -10.12 -24.12 -20.61
CA ARG A 236 -9.79 -24.47 -22.00
C ARG A 236 -10.99 -25.17 -22.63
N CYS A 237 -11.67 -24.51 -23.57
CA CYS A 237 -12.76 -25.12 -24.31
C CYS A 237 -12.21 -25.90 -25.51
N LYS A 238 -12.55 -27.19 -25.58
CA LYS A 238 -12.37 -28.00 -26.79
C LYS A 238 -13.70 -28.07 -27.56
N PRO A 239 -13.66 -28.14 -28.89
CA PRO A 239 -12.46 -28.24 -29.74
C PRO A 239 -11.83 -26.89 -30.13
N PHE A 240 -10.51 -26.89 -30.38
CA PHE A 240 -9.70 -25.76 -30.87
C PHE A 240 -9.08 -26.15 -32.22
N PHE A 241 -9.02 -25.22 -33.19
CA PHE A 241 -8.65 -25.55 -34.58
C PHE A 241 -7.79 -24.48 -35.24
N GLY A 242 -6.82 -24.91 -36.07
CA GLY A 242 -6.33 -24.15 -37.23
C GLY A 242 -5.52 -22.91 -36.88
N ARG A 243 -4.81 -22.92 -35.75
CA ARG A 243 -3.97 -21.80 -35.26
C ARG A 243 -2.56 -22.26 -34.88
N GLU A 244 -2.09 -23.37 -35.45
CA GLU A 244 -0.81 -23.99 -35.12
C GLU A 244 0.37 -23.07 -35.49
N ALA A 245 0.25 -22.31 -36.59
CA ALA A 245 1.28 -21.36 -37.00
C ALA A 245 1.38 -20.16 -36.05
N GLU A 246 0.24 -19.63 -35.60
CA GLU A 246 0.19 -18.54 -34.64
C GLU A 246 0.71 -18.99 -33.26
N LEU A 247 0.38 -20.20 -32.81
CA LEU A 247 0.95 -20.80 -31.60
C LEU A 247 2.48 -20.96 -31.71
N ALA A 248 2.98 -21.47 -32.84
CA ALA A 248 4.42 -21.60 -33.05
C ALA A 248 5.15 -20.24 -33.02
N SER A 249 4.52 -19.18 -33.54
CA SER A 249 5.06 -17.82 -33.47
C SER A 249 5.05 -17.25 -32.05
N MET A 250 4.00 -17.53 -31.26
CA MET A 250 3.99 -17.21 -29.83
C MET A 250 5.11 -17.94 -29.09
N ASP A 251 5.33 -19.21 -29.41
CA ASP A 251 6.38 -20.04 -28.83
C ASP A 251 7.79 -19.51 -29.10
N GLU A 252 8.06 -19.14 -30.35
CA GLU A 252 9.35 -18.57 -30.73
C GLU A 252 9.68 -17.30 -29.92
N GLU A 253 8.69 -16.42 -29.76
CA GLU A 253 8.88 -15.15 -29.06
C GLU A 253 8.93 -15.33 -27.54
N LEU A 254 8.02 -16.11 -26.97
CA LEU A 254 7.91 -16.27 -25.53
C LEU A 254 8.96 -17.24 -24.99
N SER A 255 9.50 -18.18 -25.77
CA SER A 255 10.51 -19.14 -25.27
C SER A 255 11.96 -18.70 -25.50
N SER A 256 12.21 -17.72 -26.37
CA SER A 256 13.57 -17.25 -26.68
C SER A 256 14.15 -16.30 -25.62
N ALA A 257 15.47 -16.08 -25.67
CA ALA A 257 16.12 -15.05 -24.85
C ALA A 257 15.63 -13.66 -25.29
N PRO A 258 15.36 -12.72 -24.36
CA PRO A 258 14.71 -11.45 -24.67
C PRO A 258 15.60 -10.61 -25.60
N LYS A 259 15.14 -10.36 -26.83
CA LYS A 259 15.91 -9.61 -27.86
C LYS A 259 16.07 -8.12 -27.52
N HIS A 260 15.11 -7.54 -26.80
CA HIS A 260 15.08 -6.12 -26.39
C HIS A 260 14.76 -5.93 -24.89
N GLY A 261 15.14 -6.90 -24.05
CA GLY A 261 14.87 -6.84 -22.61
C GLY A 261 13.43 -7.18 -22.21
N SER A 262 12.60 -7.72 -23.12
CA SER A 262 11.19 -8.03 -22.85
C SER A 262 10.69 -9.17 -23.75
N ARG A 263 9.79 -10.02 -23.22
CA ARG A 263 9.06 -11.06 -23.97
C ARG A 263 7.58 -10.71 -23.95
N CYS A 264 7.11 -10.01 -24.97
CA CYS A 264 5.75 -9.51 -25.03
C CYS A 264 5.13 -9.76 -26.41
N VAL A 265 4.08 -10.57 -26.45
CA VAL A 265 3.28 -10.82 -27.64
C VAL A 265 1.98 -10.04 -27.59
N LEU A 266 1.76 -9.16 -28.56
CA LEU A 266 0.47 -8.51 -28.80
C LEU A 266 -0.34 -9.34 -29.81
N LEU A 267 -1.40 -9.97 -29.35
CA LEU A 267 -2.42 -10.59 -30.19
C LEU A 267 -3.46 -9.54 -30.55
N HIS A 268 -3.55 -9.17 -31.82
CA HIS A 268 -4.53 -8.19 -32.29
C HIS A 268 -5.36 -8.68 -33.47
N GLY A 269 -6.50 -8.04 -33.69
CA GLY A 269 -7.44 -8.42 -34.74
C GLY A 269 -8.88 -8.12 -34.32
N LEU A 270 -9.81 -8.31 -35.23
CA LEU A 270 -11.23 -8.00 -35.00
C LEU A 270 -11.84 -8.84 -33.87
N GLY A 271 -13.00 -8.41 -33.37
CA GLY A 271 -13.76 -9.16 -32.37
C GLY A 271 -14.12 -10.57 -32.88
N GLY A 272 -14.13 -11.57 -32.00
CA GLY A 272 -14.56 -12.93 -32.36
C GLY A 272 -13.53 -13.76 -33.16
N MET A 273 -12.34 -13.23 -33.43
CA MET A 273 -11.24 -13.95 -34.12
C MET A 273 -10.55 -15.03 -33.27
N GLY A 274 -10.84 -15.09 -31.97
CA GLY A 274 -10.29 -16.10 -31.06
C GLY A 274 -8.98 -15.70 -30.36
N LYS A 275 -8.67 -14.41 -30.21
CA LYS A 275 -7.45 -13.93 -29.51
C LYS A 275 -7.31 -14.50 -28.09
N SER A 276 -8.34 -14.33 -27.27
CA SER A 276 -8.37 -14.87 -25.90
C SER A 276 -8.35 -16.41 -25.90
N ARG A 277 -8.94 -17.05 -26.91
CA ARG A 277 -8.88 -18.51 -27.08
C ARG A 277 -7.48 -19.00 -27.41
N LEU A 278 -6.75 -18.29 -28.27
CA LEU A 278 -5.36 -18.58 -28.60
C LEU A 278 -4.45 -18.45 -27.38
N ALA A 279 -4.64 -17.41 -26.56
CA ALA A 279 -3.91 -17.25 -25.30
C ALA A 279 -4.18 -18.39 -24.30
N LEU A 280 -5.44 -18.82 -24.14
CA LEU A 280 -5.81 -19.97 -23.30
C LEU A 280 -5.24 -21.29 -23.81
N GLU A 281 -5.20 -21.47 -25.13
CA GLU A 281 -4.61 -22.66 -25.76
C GLU A 281 -3.10 -22.71 -25.51
N TYR A 282 -2.40 -21.59 -25.66
CA TYR A 282 -0.98 -21.45 -25.31
C TYR A 282 -0.73 -21.80 -23.84
N ILE A 283 -1.48 -21.20 -22.91
CA ILE A 283 -1.40 -21.55 -21.48
C ILE A 283 -1.59 -23.06 -21.26
N GLY A 284 -2.56 -23.66 -21.97
CA GLY A 284 -2.84 -25.09 -21.87
C GLY A 284 -1.71 -26.00 -22.34
N GLN A 285 -0.87 -25.54 -23.28
CA GLN A 285 0.29 -26.28 -23.80
C GLN A 285 1.55 -26.05 -22.95
N HIS A 286 1.69 -24.87 -22.35
CA HIS A 286 2.89 -24.43 -21.62
C HIS A 286 2.68 -24.32 -20.10
N ARG A 287 1.63 -24.93 -19.56
CA ARG A 287 1.24 -24.75 -18.15
C ARG A 287 2.37 -25.09 -17.16
N ASN A 288 3.23 -26.03 -17.51
CA ASN A 288 4.33 -26.50 -16.64
C ASN A 288 5.64 -25.72 -16.87
N ASP A 289 5.70 -24.84 -17.88
CA ASP A 289 6.92 -24.10 -18.24
C ASP A 289 7.08 -22.83 -17.40
N TYR A 290 6.02 -22.41 -16.72
CA TYR A 290 5.96 -21.21 -15.91
C TYR A 290 5.72 -21.55 -14.44
N GLY A 291 6.47 -20.91 -13.54
CA GLY A 291 6.22 -20.94 -12.10
C GLY A 291 4.99 -20.12 -11.71
N ALA A 292 4.58 -19.15 -12.53
CA ALA A 292 3.33 -18.42 -12.31
C ALA A 292 2.62 -18.10 -13.63
N ILE A 293 1.29 -18.25 -13.66
CA ILE A 293 0.44 -17.84 -14.78
C ILE A 293 -0.72 -17.03 -14.21
N ILE A 294 -0.83 -15.77 -14.61
CA ILE A 294 -1.89 -14.86 -14.14
C ILE A 294 -2.65 -14.31 -15.34
N TRP A 295 -3.97 -14.43 -15.31
CA TRP A 295 -4.89 -13.85 -16.27
C TRP A 295 -5.65 -12.67 -15.67
N ILE A 296 -5.50 -11.49 -16.27
CA ILE A 296 -6.18 -10.25 -15.86
C ILE A 296 -7.08 -9.79 -16.99
N PRO A 297 -8.41 -9.77 -16.79
CA PRO A 297 -9.32 -9.04 -17.67
C PRO A 297 -9.01 -7.54 -17.57
N ALA A 298 -8.67 -6.93 -18.72
CA ALA A 298 -8.12 -5.58 -18.82
C ALA A 298 -8.98 -4.67 -19.72
N ASP A 299 -10.27 -4.97 -19.82
CA ASP A 299 -11.29 -4.21 -20.54
C ASP A 299 -11.65 -2.88 -19.86
N ASN A 300 -11.43 -2.77 -18.55
CA ASN A 300 -11.49 -1.51 -17.82
C ASN A 300 -10.69 -1.60 -16.50
N GLY A 301 -10.40 -0.44 -15.90
CA GLY A 301 -9.62 -0.36 -14.66
C GLY A 301 -10.25 -1.09 -13.46
N VAL A 302 -11.59 -1.21 -13.40
CA VAL A 302 -12.27 -1.92 -12.30
C VAL A 302 -11.92 -3.42 -12.35
N LYS A 303 -11.99 -4.06 -13.52
CA LYS A 303 -11.68 -5.51 -13.62
C LYS A 303 -10.23 -5.81 -13.31
N VAL A 304 -9.30 -4.93 -13.71
CA VAL A 304 -7.88 -5.05 -13.38
C VAL A 304 -7.68 -5.04 -11.86
N GLN A 305 -8.28 -4.07 -11.18
CA GLN A 305 -8.24 -3.94 -9.73
C GLN A 305 -8.83 -5.18 -9.03
N GLN A 306 -9.99 -5.66 -9.46
CA GLN A 306 -10.64 -6.84 -8.90
C GLN A 306 -9.81 -8.11 -9.09
N ALA A 307 -9.23 -8.30 -10.28
CA ALA A 307 -8.37 -9.46 -10.57
C ALA A 307 -7.08 -9.41 -9.74
N CYS A 308 -6.45 -8.26 -9.62
CA CYS A 308 -5.26 -8.09 -8.77
C CYS A 308 -5.56 -8.34 -7.29
N ALA A 309 -6.68 -7.83 -6.77
CA ALA A 309 -7.13 -8.10 -5.40
C ALA A 309 -7.35 -9.60 -5.14
N GLU A 310 -7.98 -10.29 -6.10
CA GLU A 310 -8.18 -11.75 -6.04
C GLU A 310 -6.85 -12.51 -6.00
N VAL A 311 -5.94 -12.19 -6.92
CA VAL A 311 -4.62 -12.82 -6.99
C VAL A 311 -3.82 -12.60 -5.71
N ALA A 312 -3.78 -11.37 -5.20
CA ALA A 312 -3.08 -11.04 -3.97
C ALA A 312 -3.60 -11.85 -2.78
N ARG A 313 -4.93 -12.03 -2.69
CA ARG A 313 -5.56 -12.80 -1.62
C ARG A 313 -5.24 -14.28 -1.70
N GLN A 314 -5.28 -14.87 -2.90
CA GLN A 314 -4.94 -16.29 -3.09
C GLN A 314 -3.47 -16.58 -2.79
N LEU A 315 -2.58 -15.62 -3.11
CA LEU A 315 -1.16 -15.67 -2.78
C LEU A 315 -0.87 -15.32 -1.30
N GLN A 316 -1.89 -14.98 -0.50
CA GLN A 316 -1.75 -14.51 0.89
C GLN A 316 -0.80 -13.31 1.04
N LEU A 317 -0.67 -12.50 -0.02
CA LEU A 317 0.12 -11.26 0.00
C LEU A 317 -0.61 -10.15 0.78
N VAL A 318 -1.93 -10.27 0.86
CA VAL A 318 -2.82 -9.41 1.63
C VAL A 318 -3.56 -10.24 2.67
N ALA A 319 -3.87 -9.66 3.83
CA ALA A 319 -4.74 -10.32 4.80
C ALA A 319 -6.13 -10.58 4.18
N ILE A 320 -6.84 -11.61 4.65
CA ILE A 320 -8.12 -12.07 4.04
C ILE A 320 -9.17 -10.95 3.96
N ASP A 321 -9.08 -9.97 4.87
CA ASP A 321 -9.99 -8.81 4.96
C ASP A 321 -9.40 -7.50 4.38
N GLU A 322 -8.16 -7.53 3.86
CA GLU A 322 -7.46 -6.35 3.33
C GLU A 322 -7.94 -6.07 1.90
N SER A 323 -8.50 -4.87 1.70
CA SER A 323 -9.28 -4.51 0.51
C SER A 323 -8.54 -3.64 -0.51
N ASP A 324 -7.23 -3.43 -0.35
CA ASP A 324 -6.49 -2.45 -1.16
C ASP A 324 -6.18 -3.02 -2.55
N ALA A 325 -6.98 -2.63 -3.55
CA ALA A 325 -6.81 -3.10 -4.92
C ALA A 325 -5.50 -2.61 -5.57
N LEU A 326 -4.99 -1.44 -5.17
CA LEU A 326 -3.78 -0.84 -5.74
C LEU A 326 -2.53 -1.45 -5.11
N GLN A 327 -2.52 -1.65 -3.79
CA GLN A 327 -1.49 -2.40 -3.09
C GLN A 327 -1.57 -3.88 -3.46
N ALA A 328 -2.74 -4.46 -3.70
CA ALA A 328 -2.84 -5.81 -4.25
C ALA A 328 -2.16 -5.90 -5.61
N GLN A 329 -2.46 -4.98 -6.54
CA GLN A 329 -1.78 -4.91 -7.83
C GLN A 329 -0.25 -4.78 -7.70
N ARG A 330 0.23 -3.95 -6.77
CA ARG A 330 1.67 -3.81 -6.51
C ARG A 330 2.28 -5.01 -5.81
N LYS A 331 1.62 -5.60 -4.83
CA LYS A 331 2.07 -6.81 -4.12
C LYS A 331 2.21 -7.95 -5.12
N VAL A 332 1.24 -8.11 -6.02
CA VAL A 332 1.32 -9.05 -7.13
C VAL A 332 2.49 -8.72 -8.06
N SER A 333 2.67 -7.45 -8.43
CA SER A 333 3.79 -7.02 -9.28
C SER A 333 5.17 -7.23 -8.63
N SER A 334 5.29 -6.96 -7.34
CA SER A 334 6.49 -7.16 -6.53
C SER A 334 6.79 -8.64 -6.36
N TRP A 335 5.76 -9.45 -6.09
CA TRP A 335 5.87 -10.90 -5.99
C TRP A 335 6.33 -11.51 -7.32
N LEU A 336 5.74 -11.10 -8.45
CA LEU A 336 6.19 -11.49 -9.79
C LEU A 336 7.66 -11.11 -10.03
N SER A 337 8.07 -9.93 -9.55
CA SER A 337 9.45 -9.45 -9.68
C SER A 337 10.44 -10.21 -8.79
N SER A 338 9.99 -10.80 -7.68
CA SER A 338 10.82 -11.63 -6.78
C SER A 338 10.92 -13.09 -7.20
N LEU A 339 10.13 -13.57 -8.16
CA LEU A 339 10.17 -14.95 -8.60
C LEU A 339 11.49 -15.27 -9.32
N GLU A 340 12.15 -16.35 -8.89
CA GLU A 340 13.32 -16.92 -9.58
C GLU A 340 12.95 -17.81 -10.77
N LYS A 341 11.66 -18.12 -10.93
CA LYS A 341 11.11 -18.90 -12.05
C LYS A 341 10.48 -18.00 -13.11
N ARG A 342 10.36 -18.52 -14.34
CA ARG A 342 9.62 -17.86 -15.41
C ARG A 342 8.16 -17.68 -15.02
N TRP A 343 7.57 -16.55 -15.40
CA TRP A 343 6.15 -16.28 -15.19
C TRP A 343 5.50 -15.71 -16.44
N LEU A 344 4.20 -15.92 -16.56
CA LEU A 344 3.36 -15.48 -17.67
C LEU A 344 2.21 -14.61 -17.15
N LEU A 345 2.10 -13.40 -17.66
CA LEU A 345 0.96 -12.51 -17.43
C LEU A 345 0.14 -12.40 -18.72
N VAL A 346 -1.18 -12.53 -18.63
CA VAL A 346 -2.10 -12.30 -19.74
C VAL A 346 -2.99 -11.10 -19.41
N LEU A 347 -2.89 -10.05 -20.22
CA LEU A 347 -3.77 -8.89 -20.19
C LEU A 347 -4.79 -9.02 -21.33
N ASP A 348 -6.01 -9.42 -20.98
CA ASP A 348 -7.04 -9.75 -21.97
C ASP A 348 -7.98 -8.58 -22.22
N ASN A 349 -8.13 -8.19 -23.49
CA ASN A 349 -8.98 -7.12 -24.00
C ASN A 349 -8.58 -5.73 -23.52
N VAL A 350 -7.30 -5.41 -23.66
CA VAL A 350 -6.81 -4.06 -23.41
C VAL A 350 -7.43 -3.11 -24.44
N ASP A 351 -8.36 -2.28 -23.99
CA ASP A 351 -9.03 -1.26 -24.80
C ASP A 351 -8.45 0.15 -24.53
N ASP A 352 -7.76 0.35 -23.40
CA ASP A 352 -7.11 1.60 -23.00
C ASP A 352 -5.62 1.37 -22.71
N SER A 353 -4.74 2.16 -23.34
CA SER A 353 -3.30 2.09 -23.12
C SER A 353 -2.88 2.45 -21.69
N GLN A 354 -3.67 3.24 -20.95
CA GLN A 354 -3.39 3.60 -19.55
C GLN A 354 -3.38 2.38 -18.62
N VAL A 355 -4.14 1.33 -18.96
CA VAL A 355 -4.15 0.06 -18.20
C VAL A 355 -2.78 -0.61 -18.21
N LEU A 356 -1.98 -0.38 -19.26
CA LEU A 356 -0.66 -0.97 -19.41
C LEU A 356 0.41 -0.28 -18.54
N GLU A 357 0.22 0.99 -18.17
CA GLU A 357 1.15 1.71 -17.29
C GLU A 357 1.22 1.09 -15.89
N ALA A 358 0.19 0.34 -15.51
CA ALA A 358 0.08 -0.33 -14.22
C ALA A 358 0.53 -1.82 -14.25
N ALA A 359 1.04 -2.31 -15.39
CA ALA A 359 1.58 -3.66 -15.51
C ALA A 359 2.99 -3.76 -14.89
N PRO A 360 3.37 -4.91 -14.29
CA PRO A 360 4.70 -5.09 -13.71
C PRO A 360 5.81 -4.88 -14.77
N PRO A 361 6.94 -4.24 -14.41
CA PRO A 361 8.06 -4.09 -15.32
C PRO A 361 8.57 -5.46 -15.77
N LEU A 362 8.81 -5.61 -17.09
CA LEU A 362 9.28 -6.87 -17.67
C LEU A 362 10.73 -7.12 -17.26
N GLY A 363 10.93 -7.99 -16.27
CA GLY A 363 12.23 -8.58 -15.95
C GLY A 363 12.64 -9.67 -16.95
N SER A 364 13.88 -10.15 -16.86
CA SER A 364 14.43 -11.18 -17.75
C SER A 364 13.72 -12.54 -17.68
N LEU A 365 12.86 -12.78 -16.69
CA LEU A 365 12.09 -14.00 -16.48
C LEU A 365 10.59 -13.86 -16.83
N GLY A 366 10.12 -12.62 -17.02
CA GLY A 366 8.72 -12.32 -17.32
C GLY A 366 8.35 -12.54 -18.77
N SER A 367 7.10 -12.94 -19.00
CA SER A 367 6.48 -13.13 -20.31
C SER A 367 5.08 -12.52 -20.28
N LEU A 368 4.70 -11.80 -21.34
CA LEU A 368 3.43 -11.08 -21.41
C LEU A 368 2.69 -11.44 -22.70
N ILE A 369 1.40 -11.75 -22.57
CA ILE A 369 0.46 -11.82 -23.69
C ILE A 369 -0.56 -10.70 -23.50
N VAL A 370 -0.66 -9.83 -24.49
CA VAL A 370 -1.69 -8.78 -24.54
C VAL A 370 -2.67 -9.12 -25.64
N THR A 371 -3.97 -9.09 -25.36
CA THR A 371 -4.98 -9.17 -26.42
C THR A 371 -5.69 -7.83 -26.59
N SER A 372 -5.83 -7.36 -27.83
CA SER A 372 -6.55 -6.11 -28.13
C SER A 372 -7.23 -6.16 -29.50
N ARG A 373 -8.18 -5.26 -29.73
CA ARG A 373 -8.69 -4.96 -31.08
C ARG A 373 -7.82 -3.91 -31.79
N ASP A 374 -7.18 -3.04 -31.03
CA ASP A 374 -6.41 -1.92 -31.55
C ASP A 374 -4.92 -2.33 -31.75
N PRO A 375 -4.40 -2.33 -33.00
CA PRO A 375 -3.01 -2.64 -33.27
C PRO A 375 -2.03 -1.54 -32.83
N THR A 376 -2.55 -0.34 -32.53
CA THR A 376 -1.78 0.85 -32.16
C THR A 376 -1.50 0.95 -30.68
N ILE A 377 -2.08 0.06 -29.86
CA ILE A 377 -1.70 -0.09 -28.45
C ILE A 377 -0.21 -0.39 -28.40
N ALA A 378 0.55 0.68 -28.17
CA ALA A 378 1.99 0.70 -28.17
C ALA A 378 2.42 0.56 -26.72
N PHE A 379 2.73 -0.67 -26.33
CA PHE A 379 3.48 -0.89 -25.11
C PHE A 379 4.96 -0.72 -25.45
N GLY A 380 5.69 0.13 -24.73
CA GLY A 380 7.10 0.44 -25.01
C GLY A 380 8.06 -0.77 -25.03
N ALA A 381 7.55 -1.96 -24.68
CA ALA A 381 8.25 -3.22 -24.62
C ALA A 381 7.64 -4.34 -25.50
N THR A 382 6.68 -4.05 -26.39
CA THR A 382 6.10 -5.08 -27.29
C THR A 382 7.18 -5.63 -28.22
N SER A 383 7.46 -6.93 -28.14
CA SER A 383 8.53 -7.57 -28.92
C SER A 383 8.01 -8.26 -30.18
N SER A 384 6.76 -8.72 -30.19
CA SER A 384 6.09 -9.27 -31.37
C SER A 384 4.62 -8.87 -31.45
N LYS A 385 4.13 -8.65 -32.68
CA LYS A 385 2.71 -8.38 -32.98
C LYS A 385 2.19 -9.49 -33.89
N ILE A 386 1.17 -10.21 -33.44
CA ILE A 386 0.52 -11.27 -34.22
C ILE A 386 -0.91 -10.83 -34.53
N GLN A 387 -1.17 -10.61 -35.82
CA GLN A 387 -2.51 -10.30 -36.30
C GLN A 387 -3.28 -11.60 -36.58
N LEU A 388 -4.37 -11.82 -35.86
CA LEU A 388 -5.27 -12.93 -36.14
C LEU A 388 -6.17 -12.58 -37.33
N GLN A 389 -6.05 -13.36 -38.40
CA GLN A 389 -6.91 -13.28 -39.58
C GLN A 389 -8.12 -14.22 -39.45
N PRO A 390 -9.22 -13.97 -40.19
CA PRO A 390 -10.27 -14.97 -40.35
C PRO A 390 -9.71 -16.29 -40.90
N PHE A 391 -10.43 -17.39 -40.67
CA PHE A 391 -10.05 -18.68 -41.24
C PHE A 391 -10.15 -18.65 -42.76
N ASP A 392 -9.13 -19.21 -43.40
CA ASP A 392 -9.17 -19.49 -44.83
C ASP A 392 -10.23 -20.55 -45.15
N GLN A 393 -10.45 -20.76 -46.45
CA GLN A 393 -11.48 -21.68 -46.92
C GLN A 393 -11.29 -23.12 -46.43
N SER A 394 -10.03 -23.55 -46.29
CA SER A 394 -9.71 -24.90 -45.84
C SER A 394 -9.98 -25.05 -44.35
N ARG A 395 -9.37 -24.19 -43.52
CA ARG A 395 -9.48 -24.18 -42.06
C ARG A 395 -10.93 -24.04 -41.60
N GLY A 396 -11.67 -23.10 -42.20
CA GLY A 396 -13.06 -22.83 -41.82
C GLY A 396 -14.00 -23.98 -42.18
N THR A 397 -13.83 -24.59 -43.35
CA THR A 397 -14.61 -25.77 -43.77
C THR A 397 -14.38 -26.95 -42.81
N GLU A 398 -13.12 -27.26 -42.48
CA GLU A 398 -12.78 -28.33 -41.54
C GLU A 398 -13.31 -28.04 -40.12
N ALA A 399 -13.27 -26.79 -39.67
CA ALA A 399 -13.83 -26.40 -38.38
C ALA A 399 -15.35 -26.67 -38.32
N ILE A 400 -16.11 -26.27 -39.34
CA ILE A 400 -17.57 -26.52 -39.42
C ILE A 400 -17.86 -28.03 -39.39
N LEU A 401 -17.15 -28.81 -40.20
CA LEU A 401 -17.38 -30.25 -40.29
C LEU A 401 -17.09 -30.96 -38.96
N ASN A 402 -15.99 -30.60 -38.29
CA ASN A 402 -15.65 -31.15 -36.99
C ASN A 402 -16.68 -30.75 -35.91
N LEU A 403 -17.11 -29.49 -35.87
CA LEU A 403 -18.12 -29.02 -34.92
C LEU A 403 -19.48 -29.72 -35.12
N LEU A 404 -19.81 -30.13 -36.34
CA LEU A 404 -21.00 -30.90 -36.67
C LEU A 404 -20.81 -32.42 -36.51
N GLY A 405 -19.66 -32.88 -36.03
CA GLY A 405 -19.35 -34.31 -35.85
C GLY A 405 -19.20 -35.09 -37.17
N LYS A 406 -18.86 -34.39 -38.27
CA LYS A 406 -18.76 -34.93 -39.64
C LYS A 406 -17.32 -34.99 -40.14
N ALA A 407 -16.40 -35.57 -39.36
CA ALA A 407 -14.99 -35.70 -39.73
C ALA A 407 -14.76 -36.48 -41.05
N SER A 408 -15.61 -37.47 -41.34
CA SER A 408 -15.61 -38.25 -42.59
C SER A 408 -16.69 -37.77 -43.57
N ALA A 409 -16.81 -36.46 -43.77
CA ALA A 409 -17.80 -35.87 -44.68
C ALA A 409 -17.52 -36.21 -46.16
N SER A 410 -18.60 -36.46 -46.92
CA SER A 410 -18.57 -36.60 -48.38
C SER A 410 -18.16 -35.29 -49.07
N ASP A 411 -17.75 -35.37 -50.35
CA ASP A 411 -17.43 -34.18 -51.15
C ASP A 411 -18.59 -33.17 -51.22
N THR A 412 -19.83 -33.67 -51.26
CA THR A 412 -21.02 -32.83 -51.25
C THR A 412 -21.19 -32.07 -49.93
N GLU A 413 -21.01 -32.73 -48.80
CA GLU A 413 -21.06 -32.11 -47.47
C GLU A 413 -19.93 -31.11 -47.26
N ARG A 414 -18.72 -31.43 -47.75
CA ARG A 414 -17.58 -30.50 -47.79
C ARG A 414 -17.90 -29.26 -48.63
N SER A 415 -18.60 -29.41 -49.76
CA SER A 415 -19.03 -28.27 -50.58
C SER A 415 -20.04 -27.38 -49.86
N PHE A 416 -20.98 -27.95 -49.10
CA PHE A 416 -21.93 -27.16 -48.31
C PHE A 416 -21.23 -26.43 -47.16
N ALA A 417 -20.34 -27.10 -46.43
CA ALA A 417 -19.55 -26.46 -45.38
C ALA A 417 -18.67 -25.33 -45.95
N ARG A 418 -18.14 -25.50 -47.17
CA ARG A 418 -17.42 -24.44 -47.89
C ARG A 418 -18.29 -23.21 -48.13
N GLY A 419 -19.50 -23.39 -48.66
CA GLY A 419 -20.45 -22.29 -48.88
C GLY A 419 -20.88 -21.60 -47.58
N ILE A 420 -21.04 -22.35 -46.49
CA ILE A 420 -21.29 -21.78 -45.16
C ILE A 420 -20.10 -20.92 -44.72
N ASN A 421 -18.87 -21.43 -44.84
CA ASN A 421 -17.68 -20.67 -44.44
C ASN A 421 -17.51 -19.36 -45.24
N GLU A 422 -17.78 -19.40 -46.55
CA GLU A 422 -17.78 -18.21 -47.41
C GLU A 422 -18.81 -17.19 -46.94
N ALA A 423 -20.04 -17.63 -46.65
CA ALA A 423 -21.10 -16.76 -46.14
C ALA A 423 -20.77 -16.14 -44.78
N LEU A 424 -19.98 -16.83 -43.95
CA LEU A 424 -19.56 -16.39 -42.62
C LEU A 424 -18.23 -15.64 -42.60
N GLY A 425 -17.61 -15.40 -43.76
CA GLY A 425 -16.33 -14.66 -43.87
C GLY A 425 -15.17 -15.32 -43.10
N GLY A 426 -15.23 -16.63 -42.83
CA GLY A 426 -14.19 -17.32 -42.06
C GLY A 426 -14.12 -16.95 -40.57
N LEU A 427 -15.09 -16.23 -40.01
CA LEU A 427 -15.05 -15.76 -38.63
C LEU A 427 -15.21 -16.93 -37.63
N PRO A 428 -14.22 -17.23 -36.78
CA PRO A 428 -14.27 -18.39 -35.88
C PRO A 428 -15.49 -18.40 -34.95
N LEU A 429 -15.84 -17.25 -34.35
CA LEU A 429 -17.02 -17.14 -33.50
C LEU A 429 -18.32 -17.43 -34.26
N ALA A 430 -18.47 -16.89 -35.48
CA ALA A 430 -19.64 -17.12 -36.34
C ALA A 430 -19.76 -18.60 -36.69
N ILE A 431 -18.64 -19.23 -37.07
CA ILE A 431 -18.55 -20.65 -37.41
C ILE A 431 -19.00 -21.52 -36.22
N THR A 432 -18.50 -21.26 -35.01
CA THR A 432 -18.89 -22.01 -33.82
C THR A 432 -20.39 -21.91 -33.55
N GLN A 433 -20.95 -20.70 -33.62
CA GLN A 433 -22.35 -20.46 -33.29
C GLN A 433 -23.31 -21.02 -34.35
N ILE A 434 -22.98 -20.86 -35.64
CA ILE A 434 -23.79 -21.42 -36.73
C ILE A 434 -23.72 -22.94 -36.76
N SER A 435 -22.56 -23.54 -36.52
CA SER A 435 -22.46 -24.99 -36.42
C SER A 435 -23.33 -25.51 -35.27
N GLY A 436 -23.31 -24.84 -34.10
CA GLY A 436 -24.21 -25.15 -32.99
C GLY A 436 -25.70 -25.00 -33.35
N PHE A 437 -26.07 -23.92 -34.04
CA PHE A 437 -27.44 -23.69 -34.51
C PHE A 437 -27.92 -24.78 -35.50
N ILE A 438 -27.09 -25.12 -36.49
CA ILE A 438 -27.39 -26.18 -37.47
C ILE A 438 -27.61 -27.52 -36.76
N ALA A 439 -26.72 -27.88 -35.83
CA ALA A 439 -26.81 -29.12 -35.05
C ALA A 439 -28.10 -29.16 -34.22
N GLN A 440 -28.43 -28.08 -33.51
CA GLN A 440 -29.61 -28.03 -32.63
C GLN A 440 -30.93 -28.08 -33.42
N GLN A 441 -31.03 -27.31 -34.50
CA GLN A 441 -32.24 -27.26 -35.34
C GLN A 441 -32.36 -28.47 -36.27
N LYS A 442 -31.38 -29.39 -36.24
CA LYS A 442 -31.29 -30.54 -37.15
C LYS A 442 -31.41 -30.11 -38.62
N LEU A 443 -30.84 -28.94 -38.95
CA LEU A 443 -30.87 -28.41 -40.30
C LEU A 443 -29.82 -29.12 -41.16
N SER A 444 -30.15 -29.33 -42.43
CA SER A 444 -29.14 -29.70 -43.43
C SER A 444 -28.25 -28.48 -43.73
N MET A 445 -26.94 -28.70 -43.86
CA MET A 445 -25.99 -27.65 -44.28
C MET A 445 -26.41 -26.98 -45.60
N SER A 446 -27.04 -27.73 -46.51
CA SER A 446 -27.54 -27.22 -47.79
C SER A 446 -28.63 -26.15 -47.67
N VAL A 447 -29.32 -26.08 -46.52
CA VAL A 447 -30.43 -25.14 -46.29
C VAL A 447 -29.93 -23.84 -45.66
N PHE A 448 -28.75 -23.84 -45.05
CA PHE A 448 -28.26 -22.68 -44.29
C PHE A 448 -27.98 -21.46 -45.17
N VAL A 449 -27.19 -21.60 -46.24
CA VAL A 449 -26.78 -20.44 -47.07
C VAL A 449 -27.99 -19.69 -47.65
N PRO A 450 -29.02 -20.37 -48.24
CA PRO A 450 -30.24 -19.67 -48.66
C PRO A 450 -31.01 -18.99 -47.53
N LEU A 451 -31.01 -19.57 -46.33
CA LEU A 451 -31.63 -18.97 -45.15
C LEU A 451 -30.88 -17.71 -44.70
N TYR A 452 -29.55 -17.76 -44.73
CA TYR A 452 -28.67 -16.65 -44.38
C TYR A 452 -28.86 -15.47 -45.34
N GLU A 453 -28.79 -15.70 -46.65
CA GLU A 453 -28.92 -14.65 -47.68
C GLU A 453 -30.25 -13.89 -47.60
N ARG A 454 -31.36 -14.61 -47.35
CA ARG A 454 -32.69 -13.99 -47.18
C ARG A 454 -32.75 -13.04 -45.98
N ASN A 455 -32.01 -13.34 -44.91
CA ASN A 455 -31.98 -12.51 -43.70
C ASN A 455 -30.92 -11.40 -43.79
N ALA A 456 -29.77 -11.66 -44.40
CA ALA A 456 -28.75 -10.65 -44.70
C ALA A 456 -29.34 -9.48 -45.51
N ALA A 457 -30.16 -9.78 -46.52
CA ALA A 457 -30.84 -8.77 -47.33
C ALA A 457 -31.83 -7.87 -46.55
N ARG A 458 -32.37 -8.37 -45.42
CA ARG A 458 -33.27 -7.60 -44.54
C ARG A 458 -32.50 -6.68 -43.59
N ILE A 459 -31.30 -7.08 -43.18
CA ILE A 459 -30.44 -6.38 -42.22
C ILE A 459 -29.61 -5.29 -42.92
N ASN A 460 -29.11 -5.56 -44.14
CA ASN A 460 -28.43 -4.58 -45.00
C ASN A 460 -29.27 -3.32 -45.29
N ARG A 461 -30.61 -3.36 -45.15
CA ARG A 461 -31.48 -2.19 -45.31
C ARG A 461 -31.56 -1.29 -44.06
N ARG A 462 -31.06 -1.76 -42.90
CA ARG A 462 -31.20 -1.10 -41.60
C ARG A 462 -29.87 -0.54 -41.05
N SER A 463 -28.72 -0.99 -41.54
CA SER A 463 -27.43 -0.63 -40.97
C SER A 463 -26.76 0.55 -41.66
N VAL A 464 -26.18 1.46 -40.87
CA VAL A 464 -25.46 2.67 -41.34
C VAL A 464 -23.92 2.52 -41.20
N SER A 465 -23.42 1.44 -40.58
CA SER A 465 -21.99 1.24 -40.27
C SER A 465 -21.24 0.45 -41.36
N GLY A 466 -20.02 0.89 -41.70
CA GLY A 466 -19.26 0.44 -42.89
C GLY A 466 -18.31 -0.76 -42.73
N HIS A 467 -18.50 -1.67 -41.76
CA HIS A 467 -17.60 -2.82 -41.56
C HIS A 467 -18.31 -4.14 -41.92
N GLN A 468 -17.89 -4.80 -43.00
CA GLN A 468 -18.53 -6.01 -43.55
C GLN A 468 -18.59 -7.20 -42.57
N ASP A 469 -17.60 -7.34 -41.66
CA ASP A 469 -17.52 -8.48 -40.74
C ASP A 469 -18.47 -8.39 -39.55
N GLU A 470 -18.77 -7.17 -39.08
CA GLU A 470 -19.79 -6.94 -38.06
C GLU A 470 -21.21 -7.23 -38.59
N HIS A 471 -21.44 -7.01 -39.90
CA HIS A 471 -22.69 -7.36 -40.58
C HIS A 471 -22.95 -8.85 -40.68
N ILE A 472 -21.90 -9.64 -40.89
CA ILE A 472 -22.01 -11.11 -40.96
C ILE A 472 -22.48 -11.65 -39.62
N LEU A 473 -21.85 -11.18 -38.54
CA LEU A 473 -22.17 -11.58 -37.18
C LEU A 473 -23.55 -11.09 -36.73
N SER A 474 -23.92 -9.84 -37.03
CA SER A 474 -25.25 -9.30 -36.73
C SER A 474 -26.36 -10.09 -37.44
N THR A 475 -26.11 -10.53 -38.68
CA THR A 475 -27.03 -11.37 -39.45
C THR A 475 -27.20 -12.76 -38.86
N VAL A 476 -26.08 -13.41 -38.53
CA VAL A 476 -26.06 -14.71 -37.84
C VAL A 476 -26.88 -14.67 -36.55
N TRP A 477 -26.67 -13.64 -35.73
CA TRP A 477 -27.38 -13.51 -34.47
C TRP A 477 -28.82 -13.12 -34.64
N ALA A 478 -29.18 -12.28 -35.60
CA ALA A 478 -30.59 -12.01 -35.89
C ALA A 478 -31.38 -13.28 -36.22
N ILE A 479 -30.79 -14.21 -36.98
CA ILE A 479 -31.42 -15.52 -37.27
C ILE A 479 -31.55 -16.36 -36.00
N ALA A 480 -30.49 -16.43 -35.19
CA ALA A 480 -30.51 -17.16 -33.93
C ALA A 480 -31.49 -16.55 -32.92
N ILE A 481 -31.64 -15.22 -32.88
CA ILE A 481 -32.47 -14.49 -31.92
C ILE A 481 -33.95 -14.51 -32.33
N GLN A 482 -34.27 -14.26 -33.61
CA GLN A 482 -35.66 -14.15 -34.08
C GLN A 482 -36.44 -15.46 -33.96
N THR A 483 -35.74 -16.60 -33.99
CA THR A 483 -36.33 -17.94 -33.94
C THR A 483 -36.61 -18.45 -32.52
N MET A 484 -36.33 -17.67 -31.48
CA MET A 484 -36.53 -18.07 -30.07
C MET A 484 -37.91 -17.72 -29.53
N ALA A 485 -38.33 -18.45 -28.49
CA ALA A 485 -39.50 -18.13 -27.68
C ALA A 485 -39.34 -16.76 -26.97
N SER A 486 -40.43 -16.24 -26.38
CA SER A 486 -40.42 -14.91 -25.78
C SER A 486 -39.49 -14.79 -24.55
N GLU A 487 -39.50 -15.78 -23.66
CA GLU A 487 -38.73 -15.75 -22.40
C GLU A 487 -37.21 -15.75 -22.60
N PRO A 488 -36.59 -16.65 -23.40
CA PRO A 488 -35.16 -16.56 -23.71
C PRO A 488 -34.78 -15.23 -24.36
N ARG A 489 -35.68 -14.62 -25.16
CA ARG A 489 -35.44 -13.32 -25.80
C ARG A 489 -35.46 -12.18 -24.80
N HIS A 490 -36.41 -12.15 -23.87
CA HIS A 490 -36.42 -11.15 -22.80
C HIS A 490 -35.18 -11.31 -21.91
N PHE A 491 -34.82 -12.55 -21.57
CA PHE A 491 -33.65 -12.83 -20.73
C PHE A 491 -32.34 -12.36 -21.37
N GLN A 492 -32.06 -12.77 -22.62
CA GLN A 492 -30.83 -12.36 -23.29
C GLN A 492 -30.77 -10.84 -23.50
N SER A 493 -31.92 -10.19 -23.72
CA SER A 493 -31.99 -8.74 -23.91
C SER A 493 -31.59 -8.01 -22.63
N LEU A 494 -32.03 -8.52 -21.47
CA LEU A 494 -31.57 -8.03 -20.17
C LEU A 494 -30.06 -8.25 -19.99
N LEU A 495 -29.57 -9.47 -20.19
CA LEU A 495 -28.13 -9.80 -20.03
C LEU A 495 -27.22 -9.01 -20.97
N ALA A 496 -27.72 -8.55 -22.11
CA ALA A 496 -26.98 -7.70 -23.03
C ALA A 496 -26.62 -6.33 -22.42
N PHE A 497 -27.23 -5.93 -21.29
CA PHE A 497 -26.93 -4.72 -20.54
C PHE A 497 -26.03 -4.93 -19.31
N PHE A 498 -25.66 -6.17 -18.97
CA PHE A 498 -24.73 -6.49 -17.88
C PHE A 498 -23.31 -6.72 -18.37
N ASP A 499 -22.32 -6.68 -17.48
CA ASP A 499 -20.94 -7.05 -17.85
C ASP A 499 -20.92 -8.41 -18.58
N PRO A 500 -20.09 -8.60 -19.62
CA PRO A 500 -20.04 -9.84 -20.40
C PRO A 500 -19.70 -11.08 -19.58
N ASP A 501 -19.01 -10.89 -18.45
CA ASP A 501 -18.49 -11.95 -17.60
C ASP A 501 -19.16 -11.90 -16.21
N LYS A 502 -19.20 -13.05 -15.52
CA LYS A 502 -19.55 -13.17 -14.09
C LYS A 502 -20.90 -12.55 -13.66
N ILE A 503 -21.94 -12.63 -14.49
CA ILE A 503 -23.29 -12.19 -14.15
C ILE A 503 -23.90 -13.21 -13.17
N GLN A 504 -23.91 -12.90 -11.87
CA GLN A 504 -24.42 -13.82 -10.84
C GLN A 504 -25.95 -13.94 -10.95
N GLU A 505 -26.46 -15.18 -11.00
CA GLU A 505 -27.90 -15.45 -11.06
C GLU A 505 -28.65 -14.83 -9.87
N SER A 506 -28.04 -14.81 -8.68
CA SER A 506 -28.64 -14.22 -7.47
C SER A 506 -28.96 -12.74 -7.62
N ILE A 507 -28.09 -11.95 -8.26
CA ILE A 507 -28.32 -10.52 -8.49
C ILE A 507 -29.60 -10.31 -9.31
N LEU A 508 -29.83 -11.17 -10.31
CA LEU A 508 -31.01 -11.11 -11.15
C LEU A 508 -32.26 -11.51 -10.36
N ILE A 509 -32.20 -12.65 -9.65
CA ILE A 509 -33.32 -13.19 -8.86
C ILE A 509 -33.76 -12.20 -7.78
N GLU A 510 -32.83 -11.57 -7.07
CA GLU A 510 -33.12 -10.59 -6.02
C GLU A 510 -33.73 -9.29 -6.58
N GLY A 511 -33.31 -8.86 -7.77
CA GLY A 511 -33.75 -7.60 -8.36
C GLY A 511 -35.09 -7.66 -9.10
N ILE A 512 -35.45 -8.82 -9.66
CA ILE A 512 -36.66 -8.97 -10.49
C ILE A 512 -37.99 -8.62 -9.80
N PRO A 513 -38.21 -8.95 -8.51
CA PRO A 513 -39.45 -8.59 -7.82
C PRO A 513 -39.74 -7.08 -7.77
N TYR A 514 -38.75 -6.23 -8.05
CA TYR A 514 -38.86 -4.77 -8.03
C TYR A 514 -39.11 -4.15 -9.41
N LEU A 515 -39.17 -4.96 -10.46
CA LEU A 515 -39.41 -4.49 -11.82
C LEU A 515 -40.89 -4.14 -12.04
N GLN A 516 -41.12 -3.11 -12.85
CA GLN A 516 -42.47 -2.72 -13.31
C GLN A 516 -42.91 -3.53 -14.55
N THR A 517 -42.55 -4.81 -14.61
CA THR A 517 -42.85 -5.68 -15.77
C THR A 517 -42.90 -7.15 -15.38
N ASP A 518 -43.94 -7.85 -15.85
CA ASP A 518 -44.07 -9.31 -15.62
C ASP A 518 -43.25 -10.16 -16.59
N ARG A 519 -42.67 -9.55 -17.64
CA ARG A 519 -41.96 -10.25 -18.72
C ARG A 519 -40.73 -11.05 -18.26
N LEU A 520 -40.27 -10.84 -17.03
CA LEU A 520 -39.08 -11.49 -16.44
C LEU A 520 -39.43 -12.33 -15.20
N ASN A 521 -40.71 -12.44 -14.83
CA ASN A 521 -41.12 -13.17 -13.61
C ASN A 521 -40.80 -14.67 -13.67
N PHE A 522 -40.66 -15.25 -14.86
CA PHE A 522 -40.24 -16.64 -15.06
C PHE A 522 -38.86 -16.95 -14.44
N ILE A 523 -38.02 -15.94 -14.17
CA ILE A 523 -36.71 -16.14 -13.52
C ILE A 523 -36.86 -16.49 -12.03
N LEU A 524 -38.00 -16.15 -11.41
CA LEU A 524 -38.26 -16.45 -10.00
C LEU A 524 -38.65 -17.92 -9.76
N ASP A 525 -39.12 -18.61 -10.81
CA ASP A 525 -39.36 -20.05 -10.77
C ASP A 525 -38.13 -20.79 -11.28
N GLU A 526 -37.65 -21.77 -10.52
CA GLU A 526 -36.40 -22.47 -10.83
C GLU A 526 -36.50 -23.27 -12.14
N ILE A 527 -37.67 -23.86 -12.44
CA ILE A 527 -37.90 -24.68 -13.62
C ILE A 527 -38.02 -23.78 -14.85
N ASP A 528 -38.86 -22.76 -14.78
CA ASP A 528 -39.05 -21.83 -15.90
C ASP A 528 -37.74 -21.07 -16.22
N PHE A 529 -36.94 -20.75 -15.20
CA PHE A 529 -35.64 -20.13 -15.40
C PHE A 529 -34.65 -21.06 -16.11
N MET A 530 -34.63 -22.35 -15.75
CA MET A 530 -33.83 -23.36 -16.45
C MET A 530 -34.28 -23.50 -17.92
N ASP A 531 -35.59 -23.57 -18.16
CA ASP A 531 -36.17 -23.69 -19.50
C ASP A 531 -35.88 -22.47 -20.37
N ALA A 532 -35.86 -21.26 -19.79
CA ALA A 532 -35.47 -20.05 -20.49
C ALA A 532 -33.96 -20.00 -20.82
N LYS A 533 -33.10 -20.56 -19.96
CA LYS A 533 -31.63 -20.65 -20.16
C LYS A 533 -31.25 -21.70 -21.20
N GLU A 534 -31.93 -22.84 -21.22
CA GLU A 534 -31.54 -24.01 -22.01
C GLU A 534 -31.32 -23.71 -23.51
N PRO A 535 -32.20 -22.97 -24.22
CA PRO A 535 -31.99 -22.60 -25.61
C PRO A 535 -30.77 -21.71 -25.84
N LEU A 536 -30.42 -20.84 -24.89
CA LEU A 536 -29.26 -19.93 -25.00
C LEU A 536 -27.94 -20.68 -24.78
N LEU A 537 -27.93 -21.60 -23.82
CA LEU A 537 -26.78 -22.48 -23.54
C LEU A 537 -26.50 -23.42 -24.71
N LYS A 538 -27.53 -24.09 -25.24
CA LYS A 538 -27.40 -25.01 -26.40
C LYS A 538 -26.89 -24.33 -27.67
N ARG A 539 -27.09 -23.01 -27.81
CA ARG A 539 -26.62 -22.21 -28.96
C ARG A 539 -25.27 -21.54 -28.72
N SER A 540 -24.64 -21.78 -27.57
CA SER A 540 -23.40 -21.09 -27.15
C SER A 540 -23.52 -19.55 -27.18
N LEU A 541 -24.74 -19.03 -26.97
CA LEU A 541 -25.00 -17.60 -26.79
C LEU A 541 -24.79 -17.18 -25.33
N LEU A 542 -25.02 -18.11 -24.41
CA LEU A 542 -24.81 -17.99 -22.99
C LEU A 542 -23.86 -19.11 -22.53
N GLN A 543 -23.02 -18.82 -21.56
CA GLN A 543 -22.23 -19.80 -20.81
C GLN A 543 -22.61 -19.69 -19.33
N ARG A 544 -22.56 -20.81 -18.63
CA ARG A 544 -22.83 -20.88 -17.19
C ARG A 544 -21.66 -21.59 -16.51
N ASP A 545 -21.11 -20.97 -15.49
CA ASP A 545 -20.20 -21.61 -14.56
C ASP A 545 -21.03 -22.28 -13.45
N GLU A 546 -20.83 -23.58 -13.26
CA GLU A 546 -21.55 -24.36 -12.27
C GLU A 546 -21.03 -24.13 -10.84
N THR A 547 -19.80 -23.63 -10.69
CA THR A 547 -19.16 -23.47 -9.38
C THR A 547 -19.70 -22.28 -8.60
N ASP A 548 -19.90 -21.14 -9.26
CA ASP A 548 -20.38 -19.91 -8.66
C ASP A 548 -21.77 -19.47 -9.19
N SER A 549 -22.40 -20.29 -10.03
CA SER A 549 -23.68 -19.98 -10.70
C SER A 549 -23.66 -18.63 -11.42
N SER A 550 -22.52 -18.30 -12.02
CA SER A 550 -22.38 -17.10 -12.84
C SER A 550 -22.63 -17.39 -14.31
N LEU A 551 -23.16 -16.38 -15.00
CA LEU A 551 -23.46 -16.41 -16.41
C LEU A 551 -22.48 -15.50 -17.17
N SER A 552 -22.13 -15.90 -18.39
CA SER A 552 -21.30 -15.09 -19.29
C SER A 552 -21.90 -15.05 -20.68
N MET A 553 -21.98 -13.85 -21.27
CA MET A 553 -22.48 -13.62 -22.61
C MET A 553 -21.44 -12.89 -23.43
N HIS A 554 -21.07 -13.45 -24.58
CA HIS A 554 -20.00 -12.89 -25.40
C HIS A 554 -20.34 -11.46 -25.85
N ARG A 555 -19.39 -10.51 -25.72
CA ARG A 555 -19.56 -9.08 -26.03
C ARG A 555 -20.22 -8.79 -27.37
N LEU A 556 -19.83 -9.52 -28.41
CA LEU A 556 -20.41 -9.31 -29.73
C LEU A 556 -21.87 -9.80 -29.83
N VAL A 557 -22.24 -10.85 -29.09
CA VAL A 557 -23.64 -11.28 -28.98
C VAL A 557 -24.46 -10.17 -28.31
N GLN A 558 -23.95 -9.61 -27.21
CA GLN A 558 -24.58 -8.47 -26.54
C GLN A 558 -24.71 -7.27 -27.47
N PHE A 559 -23.66 -6.94 -28.24
CA PHE A 559 -23.67 -5.84 -29.21
C PHE A 559 -24.79 -6.02 -30.24
N ALA A 560 -24.92 -7.19 -30.85
CA ALA A 560 -25.94 -7.42 -31.87
C ALA A 560 -27.36 -7.48 -31.30
N ILE A 561 -27.52 -8.00 -30.07
CA ILE A 561 -28.80 -7.88 -29.35
C ILE A 561 -29.15 -6.40 -29.21
N LEU A 562 -28.24 -5.58 -28.66
CA LEU A 562 -28.46 -4.14 -28.48
C LEU A 562 -28.75 -3.43 -29.81
N GLU A 563 -28.01 -3.73 -30.87
CA GLU A 563 -28.23 -3.16 -32.21
C GLU A 563 -29.63 -3.49 -32.74
N SER A 564 -30.13 -4.69 -32.49
CA SER A 564 -31.45 -5.15 -32.93
C SER A 564 -32.63 -4.52 -32.19
N LEU A 565 -32.40 -4.01 -30.97
CA LEU A 565 -33.43 -3.37 -30.15
C LEU A 565 -33.75 -1.97 -30.66
N SER A 566 -35.03 -1.60 -30.64
CA SER A 566 -35.48 -0.23 -30.87
C SER A 566 -34.99 0.71 -29.75
N PRO A 567 -34.91 2.03 -29.99
CA PRO A 567 -34.56 2.99 -28.95
C PRO A 567 -35.41 2.86 -27.68
N GLN A 568 -36.73 2.65 -27.83
CA GLN A 568 -37.66 2.49 -26.70
C GLN A 568 -37.40 1.21 -25.91
N GLU A 569 -37.09 0.10 -26.58
CA GLU A 569 -36.74 -1.15 -25.91
C GLU A 569 -35.40 -1.02 -25.17
N ARG A 570 -34.41 -0.33 -25.77
CA ARG A 570 -33.12 -0.09 -25.10
C ARG A 570 -33.31 0.69 -23.81
N THR A 571 -34.13 1.75 -23.84
CA THR A 571 -34.47 2.54 -22.65
C THR A 571 -35.14 1.68 -21.59
N ALA A 572 -36.21 0.96 -21.94
CA ALA A 572 -36.94 0.15 -20.96
C ALA A 572 -36.09 -0.97 -20.33
N ILE A 573 -35.21 -1.61 -21.11
CA ILE A 573 -34.34 -2.67 -20.59
C ILE A 573 -33.20 -2.08 -19.75
N LEU A 574 -32.65 -0.91 -20.13
CA LEU A 574 -31.68 -0.18 -19.31
C LEU A 574 -32.29 0.13 -17.93
N ASP A 575 -33.50 0.66 -17.89
CA ASP A 575 -34.17 1.02 -16.63
C ASP A 575 -34.40 -0.22 -15.75
N ASN A 576 -34.74 -1.37 -16.35
CA ASN A 576 -34.82 -2.65 -15.62
C ASN A 576 -33.45 -3.08 -15.05
N ALA A 577 -32.37 -2.96 -15.83
CA ALA A 577 -31.03 -3.30 -15.38
C ALA A 577 -30.55 -2.37 -14.25
N VAL A 578 -30.86 -1.07 -14.34
CA VAL A 578 -30.60 -0.09 -13.28
C VAL A 578 -31.37 -0.46 -12.01
N THR A 579 -32.64 -0.84 -12.13
CA THR A 579 -33.48 -1.26 -10.99
C THR A 579 -32.91 -2.50 -10.30
N ILE A 580 -32.52 -3.53 -11.08
CA ILE A 580 -31.89 -4.75 -10.55
C ILE A 580 -30.59 -4.43 -9.80
N LEU A 581 -29.69 -3.65 -10.41
CA LEU A 581 -28.40 -3.32 -9.81
C LEU A 581 -28.51 -2.36 -8.62
N SER A 582 -29.60 -1.59 -8.55
CA SER A 582 -29.90 -0.69 -7.43
C SER A 582 -30.51 -1.41 -6.22
N HIS A 583 -30.94 -2.66 -6.37
CA HIS A 583 -31.57 -3.42 -5.30
C HIS A 583 -30.65 -3.60 -4.08
N GLY A 584 -31.22 -3.43 -2.88
CA GLY A 584 -30.51 -3.55 -1.61
C GLY A 584 -29.70 -2.30 -1.19
N PHE A 585 -29.81 -1.20 -1.92
CA PHE A 585 -29.14 0.07 -1.58
C PHE A 585 -30.14 1.22 -1.36
N GLU A 586 -29.87 2.07 -0.37
CA GLU A 586 -30.67 3.27 -0.06
C GLU A 586 -30.30 4.44 -0.99
N ASN A 587 -31.25 5.33 -1.31
CA ASN A 587 -31.01 6.47 -2.21
C ASN A 587 -30.30 7.63 -1.48
N SER A 588 -29.39 8.31 -2.16
CA SER A 588 -28.59 9.40 -1.57
C SER A 588 -29.38 10.69 -1.30
N TRP A 589 -30.61 10.80 -1.84
CA TRP A 589 -31.50 11.95 -1.62
C TRP A 589 -32.52 11.75 -0.50
N ASN A 590 -32.80 10.52 -0.08
CA ASN A 590 -33.78 10.25 0.98
C ASN A 590 -33.11 9.89 2.32
N VAL A 591 -31.88 9.37 2.27
CA VAL A 591 -31.06 9.10 3.45
C VAL A 591 -29.74 9.83 3.32
N VAL A 592 -29.33 10.54 4.37
CA VAL A 592 -27.98 11.12 4.45
C VAL A 592 -26.98 9.97 4.43
N THR A 593 -26.34 9.79 3.28
CA THR A 593 -25.47 8.65 2.98
C THR A 593 -24.41 8.50 4.07
N THR A 594 -24.41 7.32 4.71
CA THR A 594 -23.36 6.92 5.64
C THR A 594 -22.22 6.24 4.92
N HIS A 595 -21.17 5.97 5.69
CA HIS A 595 -20.26 4.95 5.26
C HIS A 595 -20.94 3.59 5.00
N GLN A 596 -20.64 2.95 3.87
CA GLN A 596 -21.31 1.73 3.39
C GLN A 596 -20.42 0.48 3.44
N PHE A 597 -19.49 0.41 4.40
CA PHE A 597 -18.55 -0.72 4.58
C PHE A 597 -19.24 -2.10 4.57
N LYS A 598 -20.42 -2.21 5.19
CA LYS A 598 -21.21 -3.46 5.23
C LYS A 598 -21.66 -3.93 3.84
N ASN A 599 -21.78 -3.00 2.89
CA ASN A 599 -22.26 -3.25 1.54
C ASN A 599 -21.11 -3.40 0.52
N TRP A 600 -19.85 -3.29 0.93
CA TRP A 600 -18.70 -3.35 0.02
C TRP A 600 -18.70 -4.60 -0.86
N LYS A 601 -18.98 -5.76 -0.30
CA LYS A 601 -19.07 -7.02 -1.06
C LYS A 601 -20.15 -6.97 -2.14
N HIS A 602 -21.30 -6.33 -1.87
CA HIS A 602 -22.37 -6.15 -2.85
C HIS A 602 -21.95 -5.19 -3.96
N PHE A 603 -21.22 -4.13 -3.64
CA PHE A 603 -20.66 -3.22 -4.63
C PHE A 603 -19.63 -3.93 -5.53
N ASP A 604 -18.71 -4.70 -4.95
CA ASP A 604 -17.71 -5.45 -5.72
C ASP A 604 -18.35 -6.37 -6.78
N GLN A 605 -19.50 -6.98 -6.47
CA GLN A 605 -20.23 -7.83 -7.42
C GLN A 605 -20.94 -7.05 -8.54
N ARG A 606 -21.23 -5.76 -8.35
CA ARG A 606 -22.11 -4.96 -9.23
C ARG A 606 -21.37 -3.91 -10.05
N ILE A 607 -20.23 -3.39 -9.59
CA ILE A 607 -19.53 -2.26 -10.23
C ILE A 607 -19.17 -2.55 -11.69
N ALA A 608 -18.68 -3.74 -12.02
CA ALA A 608 -18.36 -4.09 -13.41
C ALA A 608 -19.61 -4.01 -14.31
N HIS A 609 -20.77 -4.42 -13.80
CA HIS A 609 -22.05 -4.31 -14.50
C HIS A 609 -22.48 -2.84 -14.67
N VAL A 610 -22.29 -1.99 -13.65
CA VAL A 610 -22.57 -0.55 -13.75
C VAL A 610 -21.66 0.14 -14.77
N GLN A 611 -20.37 -0.18 -14.78
CA GLN A 611 -19.43 0.31 -15.80
C GLN A 611 -19.87 -0.11 -17.21
N ALA A 612 -20.33 -1.36 -17.37
CA ALA A 612 -20.84 -1.85 -18.64
C ALA A 612 -22.11 -1.09 -19.09
N LEU A 613 -23.02 -0.75 -18.17
CA LEU A 613 -24.18 0.11 -18.46
C LEU A 613 -23.75 1.51 -18.92
N ILE A 614 -22.80 2.13 -18.23
CA ILE A 614 -22.24 3.44 -18.60
C ILE A 614 -21.71 3.39 -20.04
N ASN A 615 -20.87 2.41 -20.35
CA ASN A 615 -20.24 2.25 -21.66
C ASN A 615 -21.28 2.05 -22.76
N ARG A 616 -22.30 1.20 -22.53
CA ARG A 616 -23.37 0.95 -23.50
C ARG A 616 -24.27 2.15 -23.72
N SER A 617 -24.59 2.88 -22.66
CA SER A 617 -25.39 4.10 -22.77
C SER A 617 -24.75 5.11 -23.72
N ARG A 618 -23.42 5.26 -23.65
CA ARG A 618 -22.62 6.08 -24.56
C ARG A 618 -22.56 5.48 -25.96
N GLN A 619 -22.19 4.20 -26.09
CA GLN A 619 -22.01 3.54 -27.38
C GLN A 619 -23.26 3.59 -28.26
N PHE A 620 -24.44 3.42 -27.66
CA PHE A 620 -25.71 3.36 -28.39
C PHE A 620 -26.55 4.64 -28.28
N ASN A 621 -26.00 5.72 -27.68
CA ASN A 621 -26.69 6.99 -27.42
C ASN A 621 -28.09 6.77 -26.82
N ILE A 622 -28.18 5.97 -25.76
CA ILE A 622 -29.45 5.55 -25.17
C ILE A 622 -30.08 6.74 -24.45
N VAL A 623 -31.36 7.02 -24.75
CA VAL A 623 -32.16 7.98 -24.00
C VAL A 623 -32.60 7.32 -22.69
N PHE A 624 -32.41 8.00 -21.56
CA PHE A 624 -32.74 7.47 -20.24
C PHE A 624 -34.23 7.67 -19.94
N GLY A 625 -34.91 6.64 -19.44
CA GLY A 625 -36.29 6.76 -19.00
C GLY A 625 -36.36 7.48 -17.65
N ASP A 626 -35.45 7.11 -16.75
CA ASP A 626 -35.21 7.80 -15.48
C ASP A 626 -33.71 8.15 -15.33
N PRO A 627 -33.30 9.36 -15.77
CA PRO A 627 -31.93 9.84 -15.60
C PRO A 627 -31.49 9.90 -14.13
N THR A 628 -32.42 10.19 -13.22
CA THR A 628 -32.14 10.33 -11.79
C THR A 628 -31.78 8.99 -11.17
N ALA A 629 -32.56 7.94 -11.44
CA ALA A 629 -32.27 6.58 -10.96
C ALA A 629 -30.94 6.04 -11.50
N PHE A 630 -30.64 6.27 -12.78
CA PHE A 630 -29.36 5.82 -13.33
C PHE A 630 -28.17 6.59 -12.73
N SER A 631 -28.28 7.91 -12.60
CA SER A 631 -27.24 8.74 -11.99
C SER A 631 -26.99 8.37 -10.53
N GLU A 632 -28.04 8.03 -9.78
CA GLU A 632 -27.94 7.55 -8.41
C GLU A 632 -27.09 6.29 -8.27
N LEU A 633 -27.35 5.30 -9.14
CA LEU A 633 -26.58 4.06 -9.15
C LEU A 633 -25.09 4.35 -9.39
N ILE A 634 -24.79 5.30 -10.28
CA ILE A 634 -23.42 5.74 -10.55
C ILE A 634 -22.83 6.44 -9.32
N PHE A 635 -23.55 7.34 -8.65
CA PHE A 635 -23.07 8.03 -7.46
C PHE A 635 -22.82 7.09 -6.27
N ARG A 636 -23.59 6.02 -6.13
CA ARG A 636 -23.34 4.97 -5.12
C ARG A 636 -22.03 4.23 -5.39
N CYS A 637 -21.76 3.89 -6.64
CA CYS A 637 -20.45 3.33 -7.02
C CYS A 637 -19.31 4.34 -6.79
N ALA A 638 -19.53 5.63 -7.07
CA ALA A 638 -18.56 6.66 -6.75
C ALA A 638 -18.28 6.79 -5.25
N TRP A 639 -19.32 6.69 -4.42
CA TRP A 639 -19.17 6.68 -2.96
C TRP A 639 -18.34 5.49 -2.49
N PHE A 640 -18.62 4.30 -3.02
CA PHE A 640 -17.79 3.12 -2.77
C PHE A 640 -16.32 3.36 -3.12
N PHE A 641 -16.03 3.93 -4.29
CA PHE A 641 -14.64 4.25 -4.67
C PHE A 641 -14.01 5.29 -3.76
N TYR A 642 -14.75 6.31 -3.33
CA TYR A 642 -14.27 7.30 -2.35
C TYR A 642 -13.87 6.63 -1.02
N GLU A 643 -14.67 5.71 -0.51
CA GLU A 643 -14.34 4.98 0.73
C GLU A 643 -13.14 4.04 0.58
N LYS A 644 -12.90 3.52 -0.62
CA LYS A 644 -11.70 2.76 -0.96
C LYS A 644 -10.49 3.64 -1.27
N GLU A 645 -10.63 4.97 -1.12
CA GLU A 645 -9.61 5.97 -1.47
C GLU A 645 -9.16 5.90 -2.95
N LEU A 646 -10.03 5.40 -3.83
CA LEU A 646 -9.85 5.34 -5.28
C LEU A 646 -10.39 6.62 -5.94
N TYR A 647 -9.85 7.76 -5.53
CA TYR A 647 -10.38 9.10 -5.85
C TYR A 647 -10.52 9.38 -7.35
N ALA A 648 -9.61 8.87 -8.19
CA ALA A 648 -9.70 9.05 -9.65
C ALA A 648 -10.92 8.32 -10.26
N LEU A 649 -11.23 7.11 -9.79
CA LEU A 649 -12.43 6.38 -10.21
C LEU A 649 -13.69 7.02 -9.63
N ALA A 650 -13.64 7.47 -8.37
CA ALA A 650 -14.74 8.19 -7.76
C ALA A 650 -15.10 9.44 -8.58
N ASP A 651 -14.11 10.27 -8.94
CA ASP A 651 -14.33 11.49 -9.71
C ASP A 651 -14.87 11.22 -11.12
N SER A 652 -14.34 10.21 -11.82
CA SER A 652 -14.84 9.83 -13.15
C SER A 652 -16.30 9.35 -13.12
N PHE A 653 -16.70 8.61 -12.08
CA PHE A 653 -18.09 8.20 -11.89
C PHE A 653 -18.98 9.40 -11.53
N ILE A 654 -18.51 10.32 -10.66
CA ILE A 654 -19.27 11.54 -10.33
C ILE A 654 -19.49 12.40 -11.58
N GLU A 655 -18.45 12.62 -12.38
CA GLU A 655 -18.55 13.32 -13.66
C GLU A 655 -19.59 12.67 -14.56
N ARG A 656 -19.50 11.35 -14.74
CA ARG A 656 -20.47 10.62 -15.56
C ARG A 656 -21.90 10.74 -15.03
N GLY A 657 -22.11 10.57 -13.73
CA GLY A 657 -23.44 10.68 -13.14
C GLY A 657 -24.03 12.08 -13.32
N LEU A 658 -23.20 13.13 -13.19
CA LEU A 658 -23.64 14.51 -13.44
C LEU A 658 -23.90 14.81 -14.92
N GLU A 659 -23.17 14.19 -15.86
CA GLU A 659 -23.47 14.25 -17.30
C GLU A 659 -24.83 13.64 -17.63
N VAL A 660 -25.18 12.51 -17.00
CA VAL A 660 -26.45 11.79 -17.21
C VAL A 660 -27.61 12.57 -16.60
N LEU A 661 -27.45 13.03 -15.36
CA LEU A 661 -28.46 13.82 -14.65
C LEU A 661 -28.71 15.18 -15.33
N GLY A 662 -27.65 15.77 -15.89
CA GLY A 662 -27.67 17.12 -16.44
C GLY A 662 -27.56 18.22 -15.37
N PRO A 663 -27.66 19.51 -15.77
CA PRO A 663 -27.65 20.63 -14.85
C PRO A 663 -28.96 20.64 -14.07
N ASP A 664 -28.98 19.90 -12.97
CA ASP A 664 -30.22 19.56 -12.30
C ASP A 664 -30.40 20.31 -10.97
N HIS A 665 -31.67 20.50 -10.64
CA HIS A 665 -32.20 21.22 -9.50
C HIS A 665 -32.67 20.31 -8.37
N GLU A 666 -32.47 18.99 -8.49
CA GLU A 666 -32.88 17.94 -7.56
C GLU A 666 -31.89 17.65 -6.42
N LEU A 667 -32.35 16.90 -5.41
CA LEU A 667 -31.54 16.53 -4.25
C LEU A 667 -30.36 15.59 -4.58
N SER A 668 -30.52 14.74 -5.60
CA SER A 668 -29.46 13.83 -6.07
C SER A 668 -28.24 14.61 -6.55
N TYR A 669 -28.44 15.74 -7.25
CA TYR A 669 -27.37 16.66 -7.65
C TYR A 669 -26.64 17.24 -6.42
N ALA A 670 -27.38 17.62 -5.38
CA ALA A 670 -26.79 18.14 -4.16
C ALA A 670 -25.95 17.09 -3.41
N SER A 671 -26.39 15.83 -3.41
CA SER A 671 -25.63 14.71 -2.86
C SER A 671 -24.37 14.41 -3.67
N ALA A 672 -24.44 14.44 -5.00
CA ALA A 672 -23.27 14.32 -5.88
C ALA A 672 -22.25 15.45 -5.66
N CYS A 673 -22.71 16.69 -5.51
CA CYS A 673 -21.85 17.84 -5.16
C CYS A 673 -21.16 17.66 -3.81
N THR A 674 -21.86 17.06 -2.84
CA THR A 674 -21.27 16.74 -1.54
C THR A 674 -20.16 15.69 -1.69
N LEU A 675 -20.41 14.59 -2.39
CA LEU A 675 -19.41 13.56 -2.64
C LEU A 675 -18.19 14.12 -3.39
N ARG A 676 -18.41 14.93 -4.42
CA ARG A 676 -17.33 15.63 -5.14
C ARG A 676 -16.49 16.50 -4.21
N GLY A 677 -17.13 17.25 -3.33
CA GLY A 677 -16.42 18.10 -2.36
C GLY A 677 -15.57 17.27 -1.39
N LEU A 678 -16.04 16.10 -0.95
CA LEU A 678 -15.26 15.21 -0.09
C LEU A 678 -14.02 14.66 -0.82
N VAL A 679 -14.17 14.19 -2.07
CA VAL A 679 -13.04 13.76 -2.91
C VAL A 679 -12.03 14.90 -3.10
N GLN A 680 -12.51 16.13 -3.32
CA GLN A 680 -11.66 17.31 -3.49
C GLN A 680 -10.91 17.70 -2.21
N LEU A 681 -11.53 17.55 -1.02
CA LEU A 681 -10.83 17.75 0.26
C LEU A 681 -9.69 16.74 0.42
N ASP A 682 -9.98 15.45 0.24
CA ASP A 682 -8.99 14.38 0.42
C ASP A 682 -7.86 14.45 -0.63
N THR A 683 -8.09 15.12 -1.77
CA THR A 683 -7.09 15.36 -2.83
C THR A 683 -6.44 16.76 -2.80
N LEU A 684 -6.54 17.46 -1.65
CA LEU A 684 -5.84 18.72 -1.37
C LEU A 684 -6.31 19.90 -2.24
N ASP A 685 -7.62 20.00 -2.51
CA ASP A 685 -8.26 21.10 -3.22
C ASP A 685 -9.47 21.65 -2.44
N ALA A 686 -9.19 22.20 -1.26
CA ALA A 686 -10.23 22.70 -0.34
C ALA A 686 -11.05 23.87 -0.90
N GLU A 687 -10.51 24.65 -1.83
CA GLU A 687 -11.24 25.73 -2.50
C GLU A 687 -12.30 25.17 -3.46
N LYS A 688 -11.94 24.19 -4.31
CA LYS A 688 -12.94 23.51 -5.14
C LYS A 688 -13.95 22.75 -4.30
N ALA A 689 -13.50 22.12 -3.22
CA ALA A 689 -14.40 21.42 -2.30
C ALA A 689 -15.46 22.36 -1.72
N LEU A 690 -15.05 23.52 -1.20
CA LEU A 690 -15.96 24.55 -0.69
C LEU A 690 -16.97 24.98 -1.76
N CYS A 691 -16.51 25.20 -3.00
CA CYS A 691 -17.39 25.55 -4.12
C CYS A 691 -18.43 24.44 -4.39
N SER A 692 -18.01 23.18 -4.42
CA SER A 692 -18.90 22.03 -4.59
C SER A 692 -19.93 21.93 -3.46
N PHE A 693 -19.51 22.08 -2.20
CA PHE A 693 -20.44 22.04 -1.06
C PHE A 693 -21.45 23.19 -1.08
N LEU A 694 -21.02 24.41 -1.42
CA LEU A 694 -21.92 25.57 -1.53
C LEU A 694 -22.96 25.38 -2.64
N LYS A 695 -22.59 24.80 -3.78
CA LYS A 695 -23.55 24.42 -4.84
C LYS A 695 -24.60 23.44 -4.32
N GLY A 696 -24.18 22.40 -3.60
CA GLY A 696 -25.09 21.43 -3.01
C GLY A 696 -25.99 22.03 -1.92
N LEU A 697 -25.46 22.92 -1.08
CA LEU A 697 -26.25 23.65 -0.07
C LEU A 697 -27.32 24.52 -0.73
N ALA A 698 -26.98 25.30 -1.75
CA ALA A 698 -27.94 26.19 -2.42
C ALA A 698 -29.14 25.43 -3.01
N VAL A 699 -28.91 24.21 -3.54
CA VAL A 699 -30.00 23.35 -4.01
C VAL A 699 -30.86 22.84 -2.86
N ARG A 700 -30.24 22.38 -1.76
CA ARG A 700 -30.94 21.90 -0.56
C ARG A 700 -31.75 23.01 0.11
N GLU A 701 -31.22 24.22 0.27
CA GLU A 701 -31.95 25.36 0.85
C GLU A 701 -33.17 25.78 0.03
N ARG A 702 -33.15 25.57 -1.29
CA ARG A 702 -34.29 25.84 -2.16
C ARG A 702 -35.38 24.76 -2.05
N LEU A 703 -34.99 23.49 -1.85
CA LEU A 703 -35.90 22.35 -1.91
C LEU A 703 -36.38 21.84 -0.55
N LEU A 704 -35.64 22.11 0.53
CA LEU A 704 -35.87 21.53 1.85
C LEU A 704 -36.20 22.60 2.90
N PRO A 705 -36.90 22.23 3.98
CA PRO A 705 -37.09 23.11 5.13
C PRO A 705 -35.76 23.53 5.76
N ALA A 706 -35.69 24.73 6.34
CA ALA A 706 -34.46 25.31 6.88
C ALA A 706 -33.75 24.47 7.96
N HIS A 707 -34.48 23.61 8.69
CA HIS A 707 -33.95 22.72 9.72
C HIS A 707 -33.84 21.26 9.26
N ASP A 708 -33.76 21.01 7.95
CA ASP A 708 -33.60 19.66 7.41
C ASP A 708 -32.20 19.06 7.69
N ALA A 709 -32.14 17.74 7.91
CA ALA A 709 -30.90 17.02 8.18
C ALA A 709 -29.86 17.11 7.05
N PHE A 710 -30.29 17.25 5.78
CA PHE A 710 -29.40 17.45 4.65
C PHE A 710 -28.76 18.84 4.64
N ILE A 711 -29.48 19.88 5.11
CA ILE A 711 -28.92 21.24 5.27
C ILE A 711 -27.82 21.20 6.34
N ALA A 712 -28.08 20.57 7.49
CA ALA A 712 -27.06 20.42 8.52
C ALA A 712 -25.83 19.65 8.01
N SER A 713 -26.03 18.66 7.15
CA SER A 713 -24.94 17.87 6.56
C SER A 713 -24.09 18.69 5.58
N SER A 714 -24.72 19.54 4.76
CA SER A 714 -24.00 20.52 3.93
C SER A 714 -23.18 21.50 4.77
N LEU A 715 -23.79 22.10 5.80
CA LEU A 715 -23.11 23.06 6.68
C LEU A 715 -21.91 22.44 7.40
N ASN A 716 -22.04 21.18 7.82
CA ASN A 716 -20.96 20.43 8.44
C ASN A 716 -19.77 20.19 7.48
N ALA A 717 -20.05 19.90 6.20
CA ALA A 717 -19.01 19.71 5.18
C ALA A 717 -18.34 21.05 4.81
N ILE A 718 -19.11 22.14 4.75
CA ILE A 718 -18.59 23.50 4.55
C ILE A 718 -17.67 23.92 5.71
N SER A 719 -18.08 23.64 6.96
CA SER A 719 -17.26 23.90 8.15
C SER A 719 -15.91 23.18 8.08
N LEU A 720 -15.90 21.93 7.60
CA LEU A 720 -14.67 21.18 7.36
C LEU A 720 -13.79 21.84 6.29
N ALA A 721 -14.36 22.26 5.16
CA ALA A 721 -13.61 22.97 4.12
C ALA A 721 -13.03 24.31 4.60
N TYR A 722 -13.79 25.08 5.38
CA TYR A 722 -13.27 26.30 6.00
C TYR A 722 -12.17 26.02 7.01
N THR A 723 -12.29 24.94 7.78
CA THR A 723 -11.22 24.49 8.69
C THR A 723 -9.95 24.23 7.90
N GLU A 724 -10.03 23.44 6.82
CA GLU A 724 -8.90 23.13 5.94
C GLU A 724 -8.24 24.38 5.35
N LEU A 725 -9.03 25.36 4.93
CA LEU A 725 -8.58 26.66 4.41
C LEU A 725 -8.02 27.62 5.48
N GLY A 726 -8.08 27.27 6.78
CA GLY A 726 -7.67 28.15 7.87
C GLY A 726 -8.64 29.31 8.15
N LYS A 727 -9.84 29.30 7.55
CA LYS A 727 -10.92 30.28 7.80
C LYS A 727 -11.73 29.88 9.04
N LEU A 728 -11.06 29.94 10.19
CA LEU A 728 -11.54 29.28 11.42
C LEU A 728 -12.80 29.93 12.01
N ALA A 729 -13.01 31.23 11.81
CA ALA A 729 -14.21 31.92 12.29
C ALA A 729 -15.46 31.46 11.51
N GLU A 730 -15.37 31.42 10.18
CA GLU A 730 -16.42 30.91 9.31
C GLU A 730 -16.69 29.41 9.53
N ALA A 731 -15.62 28.63 9.77
CA ALA A 731 -15.73 27.22 10.14
C ALA A 731 -16.53 27.03 11.44
N GLN A 732 -16.24 27.82 12.47
CA GLN A 732 -16.92 27.76 13.75
C GLN A 732 -18.39 28.20 13.64
N GLU A 733 -18.68 29.28 12.90
CA GLU A 733 -20.05 29.75 12.68
C GLU A 733 -20.90 28.70 11.97
N THR A 734 -20.41 28.18 10.84
CA THR A 734 -21.13 27.17 10.05
C THR A 734 -21.29 25.85 10.80
N GLY A 735 -20.26 25.41 11.53
CA GLY A 735 -20.32 24.22 12.37
C GLY A 735 -21.33 24.34 13.52
N ASN A 736 -21.41 25.51 14.18
CA ASN A 736 -22.40 25.76 15.23
C ASN A 736 -23.83 25.70 14.69
N ARG A 737 -24.09 26.27 13.51
CA ARG A 737 -25.40 26.15 12.84
C ARG A 737 -25.74 24.68 12.52
N ALA A 738 -24.79 23.89 12.05
CA ALA A 738 -24.99 22.46 11.79
C ALA A 738 -25.34 21.68 13.08
N ILE A 739 -24.63 21.95 14.18
CA ILE A 739 -24.89 21.35 15.50
C ILE A 739 -26.29 21.73 15.98
N GLN A 740 -26.66 23.01 15.89
CA GLN A 740 -27.97 23.50 16.33
C GLN A 740 -29.10 22.74 15.63
N ILE A 741 -29.08 22.68 14.30
CA ILE A 741 -30.11 21.97 13.52
C ILE A 741 -30.18 20.49 13.93
N ARG A 742 -29.03 19.82 14.10
CA ARG A 742 -28.98 18.39 14.48
C ARG A 742 -29.46 18.13 15.90
N ARG A 743 -29.29 19.09 16.83
CA ARG A 743 -29.85 19.00 18.20
C ARG A 743 -31.37 19.13 18.18
N GLU A 744 -31.88 20.11 17.46
CA GLU A 744 -33.32 20.38 17.36
C GLU A 744 -34.07 19.23 16.68
N THR A 745 -33.44 18.58 15.69
CA THR A 745 -33.99 17.42 14.97
C THR A 745 -33.68 16.06 15.60
N GLN A 746 -32.96 16.03 16.74
CA GLN A 746 -32.50 14.80 17.40
C GLN A 746 -31.77 13.83 16.45
N SER A 747 -30.92 14.37 15.58
CA SER A 747 -30.21 13.58 14.59
C SER A 747 -29.19 12.63 15.23
N ASP A 748 -29.21 11.38 14.79
CA ASP A 748 -28.19 10.35 15.08
C ASP A 748 -26.79 10.73 14.56
N ARG A 749 -26.70 11.72 13.67
CA ARG A 749 -25.45 12.19 13.06
C ARG A 749 -24.68 13.17 13.91
N ILE A 750 -25.22 13.69 15.01
CA ILE A 750 -24.63 14.81 15.75
C ILE A 750 -23.16 14.62 16.12
N GLY A 751 -22.72 13.37 16.34
CA GLY A 751 -21.32 13.04 16.61
C GLY A 751 -20.33 13.54 15.55
N ASN A 752 -20.66 13.54 14.24
CA ASN A 752 -19.69 14.05 13.25
C ASN A 752 -19.50 15.56 13.34
N SER A 753 -20.53 16.30 13.75
CA SER A 753 -20.42 17.73 13.95
C SER A 753 -19.58 18.07 15.16
N TYR A 754 -19.70 17.29 16.23
CA TYR A 754 -18.83 17.44 17.39
C TYR A 754 -17.37 17.13 17.04
N SER A 755 -17.08 16.05 16.30
CA SER A 755 -15.72 15.76 15.84
C SER A 755 -15.16 16.87 14.95
N ASN A 756 -15.91 17.33 13.94
CA ASN A 756 -15.44 18.38 13.03
C ASN A 756 -15.26 19.73 13.76
N MET A 757 -16.15 20.07 14.69
CA MET A 757 -16.01 21.25 15.54
C MET A 757 -14.79 21.13 16.47
N ALA A 758 -14.53 19.94 17.05
CA ALA A 758 -13.34 19.70 17.85
C ALA A 758 -12.06 19.89 17.03
N SER A 759 -12.03 19.44 15.78
CA SER A 759 -10.91 19.71 14.85
C SER A 759 -10.75 21.20 14.56
N THR A 760 -11.85 21.93 14.37
CA THR A 760 -11.84 23.40 14.21
C THR A 760 -11.23 24.08 15.43
N LEU A 761 -11.72 23.75 16.64
CA LEU A 761 -11.24 24.29 17.91
C LEU A 761 -9.75 23.97 18.16
N LEU A 762 -9.32 22.75 17.81
CA LEU A 762 -7.91 22.36 17.89
C LEU A 762 -7.04 23.22 16.96
N ARG A 763 -7.49 23.46 15.73
CA ARG A 763 -6.78 24.33 14.77
C ARG A 763 -6.76 25.80 15.21
N MET A 764 -7.72 26.22 16.06
CA MET A 764 -7.70 27.52 16.75
C MET A 764 -6.74 27.57 17.97
N GLY A 765 -6.08 26.45 18.31
CA GLY A 765 -5.22 26.34 19.49
C GLY A 765 -5.97 26.11 20.81
N LYS A 766 -7.28 25.80 20.75
CA LYS A 766 -8.15 25.62 21.92
C LYS A 766 -8.29 24.14 22.29
N HIS A 767 -7.18 23.49 22.65
CA HIS A 767 -7.14 22.03 22.88
C HIS A 767 -8.09 21.53 23.99
N GLU A 768 -8.30 22.29 25.07
CA GLU A 768 -9.27 21.91 26.12
C GLU A 768 -10.72 21.98 25.65
N GLU A 769 -11.08 23.02 24.90
CA GLU A 769 -12.43 23.13 24.30
C GLU A 769 -12.63 22.03 23.24
N ALA A 770 -11.59 21.67 22.49
CA ALA A 770 -11.63 20.60 21.50
C ALA A 770 -11.90 19.24 22.15
N GLU A 771 -11.23 18.90 23.25
CA GLU A 771 -11.50 17.66 23.99
C GLU A 771 -12.93 17.64 24.54
N ALA A 772 -13.37 18.73 25.17
CA ALA A 772 -14.72 18.84 25.72
C ALA A 772 -15.80 18.78 24.63
N MET A 773 -15.51 19.24 23.41
CA MET A 773 -16.40 19.10 22.27
C MET A 773 -16.47 17.65 21.78
N LEU A 774 -15.32 16.99 21.62
CA LEU A 774 -15.26 15.58 21.22
C LEU A 774 -15.94 14.66 22.24
N ALA A 775 -15.93 15.04 23.53
CA ALA A 775 -16.60 14.32 24.62
C ALA A 775 -18.12 14.29 24.51
N GLN A 776 -18.70 15.18 23.71
CA GLN A 776 -20.14 15.22 23.48
C GLN A 776 -20.59 14.21 22.42
N CYS A 777 -19.67 13.56 21.71
CA CYS A 777 -19.98 12.52 20.74
C CYS A 777 -20.72 11.35 21.42
N PRO A 778 -21.98 11.04 21.06
CA PRO A 778 -22.74 9.97 21.71
C PRO A 778 -22.11 8.57 21.56
N SER A 779 -21.31 8.39 20.51
CA SER A 779 -20.55 7.18 20.23
C SER A 779 -19.25 7.04 21.04
N LEU A 780 -18.81 8.11 21.72
CA LEU A 780 -17.55 8.17 22.48
C LEU A 780 -17.82 8.26 23.99
N LYS A 781 -18.61 7.32 24.52
CA LYS A 781 -19.18 7.40 25.90
C LYS A 781 -18.13 7.46 27.01
N ASP A 782 -16.96 6.86 26.81
CA ASP A 782 -15.94 6.65 27.84
C ASP A 782 -14.50 6.94 27.35
N PHE A 783 -14.33 7.38 26.09
CA PHE A 783 -13.03 7.59 25.45
C PHE A 783 -12.05 6.41 25.57
N THR A 784 -12.56 5.18 25.71
CA THR A 784 -11.70 4.00 25.76
C THR A 784 -11.37 3.50 24.36
N ASP A 785 -10.12 3.06 24.17
CA ASP A 785 -9.64 2.48 22.91
C ASP A 785 -10.56 1.34 22.41
N GLU A 786 -11.14 0.56 23.33
CA GLU A 786 -12.07 -0.54 23.03
C GLU A 786 -13.37 -0.05 22.40
N THR A 787 -13.95 1.05 22.87
CA THR A 787 -15.16 1.64 22.28
C THR A 787 -14.92 2.06 20.82
N PHE A 788 -13.76 2.64 20.51
CA PHE A 788 -13.42 3.02 19.14
C PHE A 788 -13.24 1.79 18.23
N LEU A 789 -12.48 0.78 18.70
CA LEU A 789 -12.11 -0.39 17.90
C LEU A 789 -13.23 -1.41 17.72
N SER A 790 -14.06 -1.63 18.75
CA SER A 790 -15.13 -2.65 18.76
C SER A 790 -16.24 -2.40 17.73
N SER A 791 -16.40 -1.16 17.29
CA SER A 791 -17.39 -0.79 16.27
C SER A 791 -17.04 -1.29 14.86
N GLY A 792 -15.75 -1.56 14.59
CA GLY A 792 -15.25 -1.90 13.26
C GLY A 792 -15.44 -0.81 12.20
N ASN A 793 -15.87 0.41 12.56
CA ASN A 793 -16.12 1.49 11.62
C ASN A 793 -14.87 2.40 11.50
N PRO A 794 -14.23 2.46 10.32
CA PRO A 794 -13.02 3.26 10.13
C PRO A 794 -13.10 4.75 10.42
N ARG A 795 -14.30 5.32 10.46
CA ARG A 795 -14.49 6.69 10.92
C ARG A 795 -13.95 6.92 12.34
N PHE A 796 -14.03 5.92 13.22
CA PHE A 796 -13.51 6.07 14.59
C PHE A 796 -12.00 6.18 14.64
N ALA A 797 -11.28 5.69 13.62
CA ALA A 797 -9.85 5.95 13.52
C ALA A 797 -9.56 7.45 13.33
N GLY A 798 -10.41 8.18 12.58
CA GLY A 798 -10.34 9.63 12.48
C GLY A 798 -10.51 10.33 13.84
N ASP A 799 -11.50 9.91 14.63
CA ASP A 799 -11.71 10.45 15.99
C ASP A 799 -10.54 10.12 16.94
N MET A 800 -9.95 8.92 16.86
CA MET A 800 -8.75 8.55 17.61
C MET A 800 -7.54 9.40 17.22
N ILE A 801 -7.36 9.68 15.93
CA ILE A 801 -6.30 10.56 15.41
C ILE A 801 -6.49 11.98 15.90
N LEU A 802 -7.73 12.50 15.85
CA LEU A 802 -8.04 13.82 16.39
C LEU A 802 -7.73 13.90 17.89
N LEU A 803 -8.14 12.91 18.67
CA LEU A 803 -7.82 12.84 20.09
C LEU A 803 -6.31 12.75 20.30
N GLY A 804 -5.59 11.97 19.50
CA GLY A 804 -4.13 11.93 19.49
C GLY A 804 -3.51 13.31 19.28
N ARG A 805 -3.98 14.07 18.29
CA ARG A 805 -3.51 15.46 18.04
C ARG A 805 -3.83 16.40 19.20
N ILE A 806 -5.02 16.29 19.81
CA ILE A 806 -5.38 17.02 21.02
C ILE A 806 -4.41 16.70 22.15
N ARG A 807 -4.12 15.42 22.39
CA ARG A 807 -3.18 14.95 23.42
C ARG A 807 -1.77 15.49 23.22
N VAL A 808 -1.27 15.55 21.98
CA VAL A 808 0.03 16.17 21.67
C VAL A 808 0.07 17.63 22.12
N GLN A 809 -0.94 18.43 21.77
CA GLN A 809 -0.99 19.85 22.18
C GLN A 809 -1.12 20.04 23.70
N GLN A 810 -1.69 19.07 24.40
CA GLN A 810 -1.78 19.06 25.86
C GLN A 810 -0.49 18.57 26.55
N GLY A 811 0.54 18.17 25.79
CA GLY A 811 1.76 17.56 26.32
C GLY A 811 1.60 16.11 26.81
N ARG A 812 0.49 15.44 26.46
CA ARG A 812 0.18 14.04 26.81
C ARG A 812 0.64 13.08 25.70
N SER A 813 1.92 13.12 25.40
CA SER A 813 2.45 12.46 24.19
C SER A 813 2.43 10.94 24.24
N ASP A 814 2.55 10.32 25.41
CA ASP A 814 2.46 8.86 25.53
C ASP A 814 1.06 8.35 25.17
N ASP A 815 0.01 9.07 25.60
CA ASP A 815 -1.38 8.79 25.20
C ASP A 815 -1.56 8.99 23.70
N ALA A 816 -0.97 10.05 23.13
CA ALA A 816 -1.04 10.31 21.69
C ALA A 816 -0.39 9.20 20.88
N ILE A 817 0.83 8.77 21.24
CA ILE A 817 1.55 7.68 20.54
C ILE A 817 0.72 6.40 20.59
N ARG A 818 0.13 6.05 21.74
CA ARG A 818 -0.73 4.87 21.88
C ARG A 818 -1.95 4.95 20.96
N LEU A 819 -2.69 6.06 21.02
CA LEU A 819 -3.91 6.27 20.21
C LEU A 819 -3.61 6.23 18.71
N ILE A 820 -2.58 6.95 18.27
CA ILE A 820 -2.22 7.05 16.84
C ILE A 820 -1.68 5.70 16.34
N SER A 821 -0.90 4.96 17.13
CA SER A 821 -0.41 3.63 16.75
C SER A 821 -1.55 2.62 16.56
N LYS A 822 -2.56 2.65 17.44
CA LYS A 822 -3.76 1.82 17.29
C LYS A 822 -4.59 2.22 16.08
N ALA A 823 -4.77 3.52 15.86
CA ALA A 823 -5.48 4.03 14.69
C ALA A 823 -4.76 3.65 13.39
N LEU A 824 -3.42 3.66 13.37
CA LEU A 824 -2.61 3.20 12.25
C LEU A 824 -2.84 1.72 11.97
N ALA A 825 -2.69 0.86 12.98
CA ALA A 825 -2.94 -0.57 12.85
C ALA A 825 -4.38 -0.89 12.40
N PHE A 826 -5.35 -0.05 12.79
CA PHE A 826 -6.74 -0.17 12.35
C PHE A 826 -6.91 0.25 10.87
N ARG A 827 -6.40 1.43 10.48
CA ARG A 827 -6.49 1.92 9.08
C ARG A 827 -5.77 0.98 8.11
N GLN A 828 -4.62 0.44 8.49
CA GLN A 828 -3.91 -0.56 7.70
C GLN A 828 -4.72 -1.83 7.49
N ARG A 829 -5.38 -2.35 8.53
CA ARG A 829 -6.22 -3.56 8.40
C ARG A 829 -7.47 -3.32 7.53
N THR A 830 -8.04 -2.11 7.57
CA THR A 830 -9.33 -1.81 6.93
C THR A 830 -9.21 -1.22 5.53
N HIS A 831 -8.31 -0.26 5.34
CA HIS A 831 -8.09 0.41 4.06
C HIS A 831 -6.84 -0.12 3.35
N GLY A 832 -5.80 -0.52 4.08
CA GLY A 832 -4.51 -0.90 3.49
C GLY A 832 -3.55 0.29 3.39
N ASN A 833 -2.68 0.31 2.38
CA ASN A 833 -1.62 1.31 2.23
C ASN A 833 -2.06 2.48 1.32
N HIS A 834 -3.07 3.21 1.77
CA HIS A 834 -3.61 4.40 1.08
C HIS A 834 -3.21 5.73 1.75
N LEU A 835 -3.79 6.82 1.26
CA LEU A 835 -3.49 8.19 1.64
C LEU A 835 -3.79 8.43 3.14
N LYS A 836 -4.91 7.93 3.66
CA LYS A 836 -5.26 8.09 5.08
C LYS A 836 -4.32 7.32 6.01
N THR A 837 -3.89 6.12 5.62
CA THR A 837 -2.86 5.36 6.33
C THR A 837 -1.53 6.10 6.31
N CYS A 838 -1.14 6.63 5.15
CA CYS A 838 0.04 7.45 4.98
C CYS A 838 0.03 8.68 5.92
N ASP A 839 -1.08 9.44 5.97
CA ASP A 839 -1.20 10.58 6.89
C ASP A 839 -1.04 10.16 8.36
N THR A 840 -1.64 9.04 8.77
CA THR A 840 -1.51 8.53 10.13
C THR A 840 -0.07 8.14 10.47
N MET A 841 0.65 7.51 9.53
CA MET A 841 2.08 7.18 9.69
C MET A 841 2.92 8.44 9.86
N GLN A 842 2.68 9.45 9.03
CA GLN A 842 3.42 10.72 9.06
C GLN A 842 3.15 11.47 10.37
N LEU A 843 1.91 11.48 10.85
CA LEU A 843 1.57 12.04 12.15
C LEU A 843 2.31 11.32 13.29
N LEU A 844 2.31 9.98 13.31
CA LEU A 844 3.02 9.22 14.32
C LEU A 844 4.53 9.48 14.28
N ALA A 845 5.11 9.53 13.08
CA ALA A 845 6.51 9.84 12.86
C ALA A 845 6.88 11.24 13.37
N GLN A 846 6.00 12.23 13.12
CA GLN A 846 6.16 13.59 13.62
C GLN A 846 6.16 13.64 15.16
N VAL A 847 5.23 12.96 15.81
CA VAL A 847 5.18 12.88 17.28
C VAL A 847 6.45 12.21 17.82
N LEU A 848 6.89 11.09 17.25
CA LEU A 848 8.12 10.40 17.68
C LEU A 848 9.36 11.28 17.50
N GLN A 849 9.42 12.06 16.42
CA GLN A 849 10.50 13.01 16.16
C GLN A 849 10.55 14.12 17.23
N LEU A 850 9.41 14.68 17.64
CA LEU A 850 9.33 15.67 18.72
C LEU A 850 9.85 15.10 20.06
N HIS A 851 9.73 13.80 20.27
CA HIS A 851 10.19 13.08 21.46
C HIS A 851 11.56 12.39 21.30
N THR A 852 12.37 12.82 20.31
CA THR A 852 13.74 12.35 20.09
C THR A 852 13.89 10.87 19.71
N ASN A 853 12.79 10.17 19.40
CA ASN A 853 12.82 8.80 18.89
C ASN A 853 13.02 8.80 17.36
N TYR A 854 14.17 9.34 16.93
CA TYR A 854 14.45 9.61 15.52
C TYR A 854 14.54 8.35 14.67
N ARG A 855 15.00 7.22 15.23
CA ARG A 855 15.12 5.96 14.47
C ARG A 855 13.75 5.40 14.08
N SER A 856 12.81 5.36 15.02
CA SER A 856 11.44 4.91 14.75
C SER A 856 10.72 5.88 13.82
N ALA A 857 10.95 7.18 13.98
CA ALA A 857 10.44 8.20 13.07
C ALA A 857 10.98 8.01 11.63
N ILE A 858 12.28 7.72 11.45
CA ILE A 858 12.87 7.44 10.12
C ILE A 858 12.18 6.25 9.47
N THR A 859 11.97 5.14 10.18
CA THR A 859 11.27 3.96 9.64
C THR A 859 9.88 4.32 9.11
N LEU A 860 9.10 5.05 9.91
CA LEU A 860 7.74 5.45 9.53
C LEU A 860 7.73 6.43 8.35
N TRP A 861 8.64 7.40 8.35
CA TRP A 861 8.77 8.35 7.25
C TRP A 861 9.19 7.66 5.94
N ASP A 862 10.10 6.69 6.00
CA ASP A 862 10.58 5.94 4.83
C ASP A 862 9.47 5.07 4.23
N GLN A 863 8.75 4.32 5.08
CA GLN A 863 7.62 3.52 4.63
C GLN A 863 6.48 4.39 4.08
N SER A 864 6.22 5.53 4.72
CA SER A 864 5.22 6.48 4.23
C SER A 864 5.62 7.10 2.89
N GLU A 865 6.91 7.42 2.68
CA GLU A 865 7.42 7.89 1.38
C GLU A 865 7.21 6.83 0.31
N SER A 866 7.53 5.57 0.60
CA SER A 866 7.31 4.44 -0.31
C SER A 866 5.84 4.27 -0.69
N ILE A 867 4.92 4.40 0.27
CA ILE A 867 3.48 4.36 -0.01
C ILE A 867 3.06 5.55 -0.89
N ALA A 868 3.42 6.76 -0.46
CA ALA A 868 3.04 8.01 -1.14
C ALA A 868 3.62 8.12 -2.55
N ALA A 869 4.83 7.63 -2.78
CA ALA A 869 5.52 7.67 -4.07
C ALA A 869 4.77 7.02 -5.21
N ASN A 870 3.84 6.12 -4.87
CA ASN A 870 3.11 5.36 -5.84
C ASN A 870 1.63 5.82 -5.95
N LEU A 871 1.20 6.78 -5.13
CA LEU A 871 -0.16 7.30 -5.11
C LEU A 871 -0.18 8.70 -5.76
N LEU A 872 -0.85 8.83 -6.91
CA LEU A 872 -1.00 10.13 -7.60
C LEU A 872 -1.59 11.22 -6.71
N ALA A 873 -2.54 10.86 -5.82
CA ALA A 873 -3.14 11.80 -4.86
C ALA A 873 -2.20 12.17 -3.69
N ALA A 874 -1.08 11.47 -3.50
CA ALA A 874 -0.21 11.61 -2.32
C ALA A 874 1.10 12.36 -2.59
N VAL A 875 1.25 13.06 -3.73
CA VAL A 875 2.52 13.71 -4.09
C VAL A 875 3.00 14.70 -3.02
N ALA A 876 2.10 15.51 -2.45
CA ALA A 876 2.45 16.42 -1.34
C ALA A 876 2.94 15.65 -0.09
N TYR A 877 2.29 14.53 0.24
CA TYR A 877 2.70 13.65 1.34
C TYR A 877 4.07 13.01 1.09
N GLN A 878 4.38 12.66 -0.16
CA GLN A 878 5.70 12.15 -0.54
C GLN A 878 6.77 13.22 -0.33
N ILE A 879 6.53 14.45 -0.79
CA ILE A 879 7.44 15.58 -0.63
C ILE A 879 7.69 15.84 0.87
N ARG A 880 6.62 15.91 1.68
CA ARG A 880 6.72 16.06 3.14
C ARG A 880 7.57 14.95 3.77
N ALA A 881 7.34 13.68 3.40
CA ALA A 881 8.10 12.55 3.93
C ALA A 881 9.60 12.66 3.61
N ARG A 882 9.95 12.97 2.35
CA ARG A 882 11.35 13.17 1.91
C ARG A 882 12.04 14.27 2.70
N TYR A 883 11.34 15.39 2.89
CA TYR A 883 11.85 16.52 3.65
C TYR A 883 12.10 16.16 5.12
N ARG A 884 11.13 15.47 5.75
CA ARG A 884 11.24 15.03 7.15
C ARG A 884 12.29 13.95 7.35
N LEU A 885 12.48 13.04 6.39
CA LEU A 885 13.62 12.11 6.37
C LEU A 885 14.95 12.87 6.37
N ALA A 886 15.11 13.85 5.49
CA ALA A 886 16.32 14.68 5.45
C ALA A 886 16.61 15.32 6.82
N HIS A 887 15.57 15.85 7.48
CA HIS A 887 15.69 16.44 8.80
C HIS A 887 16.07 15.41 9.87
N CYS A 888 15.41 14.24 9.93
CA CYS A 888 15.74 13.19 10.87
C CYS A 888 17.17 12.65 10.69
N TYR A 889 17.61 12.41 9.44
CA TYR A 889 18.99 11.98 9.15
C TYR A 889 20.03 13.01 9.59
N LYS A 890 19.73 14.30 9.47
CA LYS A 890 20.58 15.38 9.99
C LYS A 890 20.72 15.29 11.52
N LEU A 891 19.62 15.02 12.23
CA LEU A 891 19.59 14.92 13.69
C LEU A 891 20.34 13.69 14.22
N VAL A 892 20.34 12.56 13.50
CA VAL A 892 21.12 11.36 13.88
C VAL A 892 22.59 11.40 13.42
N GLY A 893 23.01 12.47 12.75
CA GLY A 893 24.41 12.69 12.35
C GLY A 893 24.78 12.20 10.94
N GLU A 894 23.83 11.68 10.17
CA GLU A 894 24.02 11.15 8.81
C GLU A 894 23.85 12.26 7.76
N LYS A 895 24.79 13.20 7.72
CA LYS A 895 24.70 14.41 6.89
C LYS A 895 24.64 14.13 5.37
N ASP A 896 25.33 13.12 4.89
CA ASP A 896 25.33 12.78 3.46
C ASP A 896 23.97 12.25 3.00
N VAL A 897 23.36 11.37 3.81
CA VAL A 897 22.02 10.81 3.56
C VAL A 897 20.97 11.92 3.65
N SER A 898 21.12 12.82 4.63
CA SER A 898 20.27 14.01 4.77
C SER A 898 20.27 14.88 3.51
N ARG A 899 21.44 15.16 2.92
CA ARG A 899 21.54 15.97 1.70
C ARG A 899 20.80 15.33 0.52
N VAL A 900 20.97 14.01 0.32
CA VAL A 900 20.31 13.28 -0.77
C VAL A 900 18.79 13.36 -0.66
N TRP A 901 18.23 13.16 0.54
CA TRP A 901 16.79 13.26 0.75
C TRP A 901 16.27 14.68 0.55
N LYS A 902 17.05 15.70 0.95
CA LYS A 902 16.67 17.10 0.73
C LYS A 902 16.63 17.44 -0.76
N GLU A 903 17.63 17.03 -1.54
CA GLU A 903 17.65 17.20 -2.99
C GLU A 903 16.45 16.52 -3.67
N LYS A 904 16.08 15.31 -3.23
CA LYS A 904 14.87 14.60 -3.72
C LYS A 904 13.57 15.32 -3.38
N ALA A 905 13.48 15.94 -2.20
CA ALA A 905 12.31 16.71 -1.78
C ALA A 905 12.17 17.98 -2.62
N ASP A 906 13.26 18.74 -2.75
CA ASP A 906 13.28 20.00 -3.49
C ASP A 906 12.98 19.78 -4.98
N ALA A 907 13.54 18.73 -5.60
CA ALA A 907 13.25 18.38 -7.00
C ALA A 907 11.76 18.04 -7.22
N ALA A 908 11.18 17.18 -6.37
CA ALA A 908 9.77 16.81 -6.47
C ALA A 908 8.83 18.00 -6.23
N ASN A 909 9.21 18.93 -5.34
CA ASN A 909 8.43 20.13 -5.07
C ASN A 909 8.42 21.11 -6.25
N ILE A 910 9.55 21.27 -6.95
CA ILE A 910 9.62 22.11 -8.17
C ILE A 910 8.65 21.60 -9.23
N ASP A 911 8.65 20.29 -9.48
CA ASP A 911 7.75 19.66 -10.45
C ASP A 911 6.28 19.82 -10.02
N TYR A 912 5.98 19.57 -8.74
CA TYR A 912 4.64 19.68 -8.17
C TYR A 912 4.06 21.10 -8.25
N MET A 913 4.84 22.12 -7.89
CA MET A 913 4.42 23.52 -7.94
C MET A 913 4.22 24.03 -9.37
N SER A 914 5.06 23.56 -10.30
CA SER A 914 4.93 23.85 -11.74
C SER A 914 3.58 23.36 -12.29
N VAL A 915 3.18 22.13 -11.97
CA VAL A 915 1.89 21.55 -12.38
C VAL A 915 0.71 22.33 -11.79
N ARG A 916 0.81 22.83 -10.55
CA ARG A 916 -0.24 23.64 -9.90
C ARG A 916 -0.21 25.13 -10.28
N GLY A 917 0.71 25.57 -11.15
CA GLY A 917 0.81 26.96 -11.58
C GLY A 917 1.17 27.94 -10.46
N ARG A 918 1.84 27.48 -9.40
CA ARG A 918 2.29 28.31 -8.27
C ARG A 918 3.80 28.60 -8.39
N PRO A 919 4.27 29.82 -8.07
CA PRO A 919 5.70 30.11 -8.07
C PRO A 919 6.42 29.32 -6.97
N ALA A 920 7.61 28.79 -7.27
CA ALA A 920 8.43 28.08 -6.30
C ALA A 920 8.79 29.00 -5.11
N ALA A 921 8.58 28.52 -3.88
CA ALA A 921 8.89 29.26 -2.65
C ALA A 921 10.41 29.46 -2.48
N THR A 922 10.81 30.56 -1.83
CA THR A 922 12.22 30.84 -1.51
C THR A 922 12.78 29.90 -0.41
N PRO A 923 14.09 29.55 -0.41
CA PRO A 923 14.72 28.57 0.49
C PRO A 923 14.45 28.72 2.01
N VAL A 924 14.19 29.94 2.48
CA VAL A 924 13.98 30.25 3.92
C VAL A 924 12.51 30.08 4.33
N ALA A 925 11.57 30.16 3.38
CA ALA A 925 10.14 29.96 3.62
C ALA A 925 9.71 28.47 3.53
N LEU A 926 10.65 27.56 3.23
CA LEU A 926 10.37 26.17 2.90
C LEU A 926 10.20 25.24 4.13
N GLU A 927 10.66 25.63 5.32
CA GLU A 927 10.59 24.76 6.52
C GLU A 927 9.17 24.53 7.04
N GLU A 928 8.32 25.56 7.03
CA GLU A 928 6.88 25.46 7.39
C GLU A 928 6.01 25.09 6.18
N ALA A 929 6.42 25.50 4.97
CA ALA A 929 5.64 25.27 3.75
C ALA A 929 5.38 23.78 3.45
N TYR A 930 6.31 22.88 3.75
CA TYR A 930 6.12 21.45 3.44
C TYR A 930 5.05 20.76 4.31
N ASP A 931 4.79 21.26 5.52
CA ASP A 931 3.72 20.73 6.36
C ASP A 931 2.36 21.35 6.02
N ASP A 932 2.34 22.56 5.46
CA ASP A 932 1.12 23.28 5.07
C ASP A 932 0.54 22.83 3.71
N GLU A 933 1.34 22.13 2.89
CA GLU A 933 0.91 21.61 1.59
C GLU A 933 0.14 20.28 1.67
N VAL A 934 0.02 19.67 2.85
CA VAL A 934 -0.84 18.50 3.09
C VAL A 934 -2.13 18.90 3.80
N ALA A 935 -3.12 18.00 3.84
CA ALA A 935 -4.36 18.28 4.57
C ALA A 935 -4.06 18.45 6.06
N TRP A 936 -4.78 19.36 6.72
CA TRP A 936 -4.72 19.49 8.16
C TRP A 936 -5.17 18.19 8.83
N MET A 937 -6.25 17.60 8.34
CA MET A 937 -6.71 16.29 8.80
C MET A 937 -7.43 15.53 7.68
N LEU A 938 -7.00 14.28 7.44
CA LEU A 938 -7.78 13.31 6.66
C LEU A 938 -8.64 12.45 7.59
N TRP A 939 -9.95 12.54 7.41
CA TRP A 939 -10.96 11.89 8.25
C TRP A 939 -11.11 10.39 7.97
#